data_AF-A0A1V8SLN3-F1
#
_entry.id   AF-A0A1V8SLN3-F1
#
_cell.length_a   1.000
_cell.length_b   1.000
_cell.length_c   1.000
_cell.angle_alpha   90.00
_cell.angle_beta   90.00
_cell.angle_gamma   90.00
#
_symmetry.space_group_name_H-M   'P 1'
#
loop_
_entity.id
_entity.type
_entity.pdbx_description
1 polymer ?
#
loop_
_entity_poly.entity_id
_entity_poly.type
_entity_poly.pdbx_seq_one_letter_code
_entity_poly.pdbx_strand_id
1 'polypeptide(L)'
;MHFITLLAAAGTVALSLAAPQKRASSRLRFVGINESGPEFGDGKYPGTLGKDYTWPTLSTYDTYIAKGFNVFRINFSMERLIPNSLTGSLDSTYMASLNEQVNYITSRGAYAMVQPHNYGRYYGNIITDASAFKAWWQTVAAQFKSNNNVIFDTNNEYNTMAGALVATMNQAAIDGIRAAGATTQIINVEGNSWTGAWTWTTSKGTDGLTNADTMGSLTDPSNNLVYQMHQYLDSDGSGTSTACVSATVGSERLVAATNWLRANGKIGLIGEFAGGNNAQCQSAVKDMLAYMQANTDVWQGAIWWAAGPWWADYIYSIEPSTGVAYAPYVPILQSALSGSAAPTSTTTSSPPKTTTTTVAPTTTTTTTTSTVKTTSGPSTLLDAQDFLAGQFFDIRVEVHAPVNGSEATNGVPDTNFALTVGKVGEAGVPAAQFFGVDEPALEAWNFTWFEDLFAQDAKTPSLVNVAAKAYRRVALYEPGSYEAVLTYNGTNTTAVWDVRDLSEVRKTKNVLLFIGDGMTTNMITAARLIAHKQKNGRYLTKMALDQFPALGHQMTHSIDSFITDSANSASALYTGHKSSVNALGVYADSSKDPYDDPKVESIMEIFYRLYGGKLGIVSTAFLADATPAAFTAKTRSRDEYGAVIDSFIHGIVNYTWTDWPGYDVVLGGGAENFYSPSLGGVTYNNLDYYKVFADAGYDLIYNNTALQAASSAVKTLGVFSVSNMAKWVDRNVFPDNLKAQKNDPTGTKGDALDQPGLKQMTLKAIDILETRSKADGDKGWFLMSEAASIDKMMHVLDYDRALGELLELDDTVKASIEYLTKIGELDNTLIIVTADHGHGFDVFGNADTQYLNAQTTDRNKRKAVGTYQNSGESQYINTGNLKYTDSFFPSNWDPRYTLAQGFGANPDHRENYQIHKGGPRLPATNITGFAATNYFVNPKDNVNGFIVNGTLPPNAAQGVHSLTDVPVFARGPCHELFTGVYNSIDIFYHIAECLGASRSEQAEEGGHGDQGNGTNWQHHGKGGKGYHHYGPGNPTYKKGPGKGPWGN
;
A
#
# COMPACT_ATOMS: atom_id res chain seq x y z
N MET A 1 -86.99 -30.81 17.96
CA MET A 1 -86.59 -31.81 16.95
C MET A 1 -85.06 -31.89 17.01
N HIS A 2 -84.46 -32.81 17.79
CA HIS A 2 -84.16 -34.22 17.44
C HIS A 2 -83.13 -34.30 16.29
N PHE A 3 -81.97 -34.98 16.33
CA PHE A 3 -81.49 -36.07 17.18
C PHE A 3 -79.94 -36.16 17.17
N ILE A 4 -79.43 -36.78 18.24
CA ILE A 4 -78.08 -37.26 18.54
C ILE A 4 -77.73 -38.51 17.70
N THR A 5 -76.45 -38.71 17.32
CA THR A 5 -75.82 -40.06 17.39
C THR A 5 -74.29 -40.01 17.55
N LEU A 6 -73.81 -40.82 18.52
CA LEU A 6 -72.43 -41.18 18.86
C LEU A 6 -71.70 -41.96 17.75
N LEU A 7 -70.35 -42.00 17.79
CA LEU A 7 -69.48 -43.21 17.86
C LEU A 7 -68.00 -42.75 17.81
N ALA A 8 -67.25 -42.84 18.92
CA ALA A 8 -66.44 -43.97 19.38
C ALA A 8 -65.03 -44.04 18.75
N ALA A 9 -64.03 -43.81 19.60
CA ALA A 9 -62.61 -43.97 19.35
C ALA A 9 -62.17 -45.43 19.57
N ALA A 10 -61.29 -45.96 18.70
CA ALA A 10 -60.28 -46.98 19.05
C ALA A 10 -59.24 -47.13 17.93
N GLY A 11 -57.98 -47.27 18.34
CA GLY A 11 -56.76 -47.16 17.54
C GLY A 11 -56.58 -48.11 16.35
N THR A 12 -55.87 -47.60 15.34
CA THR A 12 -54.96 -48.38 14.49
C THR A 12 -53.60 -47.68 14.48
N VAL A 13 -52.57 -48.43 14.88
CA VAL A 13 -51.17 -48.03 14.79
C VAL A 13 -50.81 -47.98 13.31
N ALA A 14 -50.58 -46.78 12.78
CA ALA A 14 -49.91 -46.59 11.51
C ALA A 14 -48.49 -46.09 11.80
N LEU A 15 -47.48 -46.89 11.44
CA LEU A 15 -46.09 -46.48 11.40
C LEU A 15 -45.98 -45.25 10.47
N SER A 16 -45.85 -44.06 11.03
CA SER A 16 -45.35 -42.90 10.30
C SER A 16 -43.82 -42.96 10.34
N LEU A 17 -43.24 -43.26 9.17
CA LEU A 17 -41.83 -43.09 8.88
C LEU A 17 -41.36 -41.74 9.41
N ALA A 18 -40.34 -41.75 10.28
CA ALA A 18 -39.66 -40.54 10.69
C ALA A 18 -39.17 -39.82 9.42
N ALA A 19 -39.77 -38.67 9.12
CA ALA A 19 -39.23 -37.78 8.10
C ALA A 19 -37.78 -37.46 8.49
N PRO A 20 -36.82 -37.51 7.57
CA PRO A 20 -35.43 -37.24 7.89
C PRO A 20 -35.35 -35.81 8.43
N GLN A 21 -34.96 -35.68 9.70
CA GLN A 21 -34.62 -34.41 10.30
C GLN A 21 -33.44 -33.87 9.48
N LYS A 22 -33.70 -32.91 8.58
CA LYS A 22 -32.64 -32.24 7.82
C LYS A 22 -31.63 -31.70 8.84
N ARG A 23 -30.39 -32.21 8.81
CA ARG A 23 -29.29 -31.61 9.57
C ARG A 23 -29.25 -30.12 9.22
N ALA A 24 -29.33 -29.26 10.23
CA ALA A 24 -29.12 -27.83 10.07
C ALA A 24 -27.76 -27.62 9.38
N SER A 25 -27.75 -26.79 8.33
CA SER A 25 -26.51 -26.33 7.72
C SER A 25 -25.77 -25.48 8.73
N SER A 26 -24.48 -25.71 8.96
CA SER A 26 -23.65 -24.82 9.79
C SER A 26 -23.31 -23.50 9.09
N ARG A 27 -23.69 -23.34 7.82
CA ARG A 27 -23.45 -22.15 6.99
C ARG A 27 -24.73 -21.31 6.84
N LEU A 28 -24.61 -19.98 6.99
CA LEU A 28 -25.65 -19.02 6.64
C LEU A 28 -25.80 -18.88 5.12
N ARG A 29 -27.04 -18.75 4.63
CA ARG A 29 -27.33 -18.55 3.21
C ARG A 29 -26.83 -17.19 2.72
N PHE A 30 -27.00 -16.16 3.53
CA PHE A 30 -26.66 -14.78 3.18
C PHE A 30 -25.67 -14.19 4.17
N VAL A 31 -24.53 -13.70 3.67
CA VAL A 31 -23.65 -12.80 4.43
C VAL A 31 -23.30 -11.66 3.50
N GLY A 32 -23.55 -10.44 3.97
CA GLY A 32 -23.60 -9.28 3.08
C GLY A 32 -23.23 -7.97 3.72
N ILE A 33 -23.29 -6.92 2.90
CA ILE A 33 -22.91 -5.55 3.25
C ILE A 33 -24.08 -4.60 2.95
N ASN A 34 -24.35 -3.67 3.86
CA ASN A 34 -25.21 -2.51 3.60
C ASN A 34 -24.40 -1.45 2.85
N GLU A 35 -24.93 -1.01 1.73
CA GLU A 35 -24.25 -0.15 0.76
C GLU A 35 -24.98 1.18 0.69
N SER A 36 -24.40 2.17 1.35
CA SER A 36 -25.03 3.44 1.71
C SER A 36 -24.43 4.62 0.94
N GLY A 37 -25.19 5.71 0.84
CA GLY A 37 -24.87 6.91 0.06
C GLY A 37 -26.08 7.52 -0.66
N PRO A 38 -26.87 6.77 -1.45
CA PRO A 38 -27.92 7.31 -2.29
C PRO A 38 -29.14 7.86 -1.54
N GLU A 39 -29.38 7.35 -0.34
CA GLU A 39 -30.44 7.72 0.59
C GLU A 39 -30.17 9.03 1.34
N PHE A 40 -28.90 9.37 1.58
CA PHE A 40 -28.51 10.55 2.36
C PHE A 40 -28.64 11.88 1.60
N GLY A 41 -28.58 13.02 2.30
CA GLY A 41 -28.69 14.36 1.71
C GLY A 41 -29.98 15.11 2.06
N ASP A 42 -30.23 15.26 3.37
CA ASP A 42 -31.51 15.69 3.95
C ASP A 42 -32.15 16.91 3.27
N GLY A 43 -33.44 16.78 2.95
CA GLY A 43 -34.29 17.86 2.47
C GLY A 43 -34.09 18.27 1.01
N LYS A 44 -33.21 17.59 0.26
CA LYS A 44 -32.98 17.86 -1.16
C LYS A 44 -33.35 16.66 -2.02
N TYR A 45 -34.56 16.71 -2.56
CA TYR A 45 -35.13 15.69 -3.43
C TYR A 45 -35.52 16.34 -4.77
N PRO A 46 -35.00 15.84 -5.92
CA PRO A 46 -34.16 14.64 -6.08
C PRO A 46 -32.68 14.84 -5.68
N GLY A 47 -32.22 16.08 -5.48
CA GLY A 47 -30.82 16.39 -5.16
C GLY A 47 -29.88 16.21 -6.36
N THR A 48 -28.58 16.45 -6.15
CA THR A 48 -27.53 16.39 -7.19
C THR A 48 -26.52 15.29 -6.86
N LEU A 49 -26.27 14.36 -7.80
CA LEU A 49 -25.25 13.32 -7.68
C LEU A 49 -23.85 13.94 -7.46
N GLY A 50 -23.07 13.35 -6.55
CA GLY A 50 -21.73 13.81 -6.18
C GLY A 50 -21.71 15.03 -5.27
N LYS A 51 -22.88 15.56 -4.88
CA LYS A 51 -23.00 16.71 -3.96
C LYS A 51 -23.98 16.45 -2.83
N ASP A 52 -25.20 16.04 -3.16
CA ASP A 52 -26.25 15.80 -2.17
C ASP A 52 -26.36 14.30 -1.85
N TYR A 53 -26.00 13.41 -2.80
CA TYR A 53 -25.90 11.96 -2.60
C TYR A 53 -24.83 11.36 -3.53
N THR A 54 -24.41 10.13 -3.26
CA THR A 54 -23.52 9.34 -4.12
C THR A 54 -24.01 7.90 -4.20
N TRP A 55 -23.61 7.17 -5.24
CA TRP A 55 -23.80 5.71 -5.29
C TRP A 55 -22.53 4.99 -4.82
N PRO A 56 -22.67 3.75 -4.29
CA PRO A 56 -21.54 2.87 -4.07
C PRO A 56 -20.70 2.70 -5.34
N THR A 57 -19.39 2.59 -5.15
CA THR A 57 -18.45 2.37 -6.26
C THR A 57 -18.56 0.93 -6.72
N LEU A 58 -18.83 0.68 -8.00
CA LEU A 58 -19.12 -0.68 -8.48
C LEU A 58 -18.04 -1.72 -8.16
N SER A 59 -16.76 -1.33 -8.17
CA SER A 59 -15.64 -2.24 -7.85
C SER A 59 -15.61 -2.69 -6.39
N THR A 60 -16.29 -2.01 -5.45
CA THR A 60 -16.35 -2.47 -4.05
C THR A 60 -17.15 -3.76 -3.94
N TYR A 61 -18.19 -3.93 -4.78
CA TYR A 61 -18.91 -5.20 -4.89
C TYR A 61 -17.99 -6.35 -5.29
N ASP A 62 -17.08 -6.12 -6.24
CA ASP A 62 -16.13 -7.14 -6.70
C ASP A 62 -15.21 -7.57 -5.56
N THR A 63 -14.73 -6.62 -4.77
CA THR A 63 -13.92 -6.88 -3.59
C THR A 63 -14.64 -7.77 -2.58
N TYR A 64 -15.91 -7.50 -2.28
CA TYR A 64 -16.68 -8.32 -1.35
C TYR A 64 -17.10 -9.67 -1.94
N ILE A 65 -17.51 -9.72 -3.22
CA ILE A 65 -17.88 -10.97 -3.91
C ILE A 65 -16.68 -11.91 -3.95
N ALA A 66 -15.48 -11.40 -4.26
CA ALA A 66 -14.24 -12.17 -4.22
C ALA A 66 -13.98 -12.76 -2.83
N LYS A 67 -14.40 -12.06 -1.77
CA LYS A 67 -14.32 -12.50 -0.37
C LYS A 67 -15.49 -13.41 0.05
N GLY A 68 -16.39 -13.77 -0.86
CA GLY A 68 -17.48 -14.72 -0.64
C GLY A 68 -18.79 -14.10 -0.16
N PHE A 69 -18.85 -12.79 0.10
CA PHE A 69 -20.10 -12.10 0.39
C PHE A 69 -21.02 -12.19 -0.81
N ASN A 70 -22.31 -12.44 -0.55
CA ASN A 70 -23.22 -12.86 -1.61
C ASN A 70 -24.55 -12.10 -1.63
N VAL A 71 -24.74 -11.12 -0.74
CA VAL A 71 -25.88 -10.20 -0.79
C VAL A 71 -25.43 -8.78 -0.47
N PHE A 72 -25.96 -7.81 -1.20
CA PHE A 72 -25.69 -6.38 -1.01
C PHE A 72 -27.00 -5.64 -0.86
N ARG A 73 -27.15 -4.91 0.25
CA ARG A 73 -28.35 -4.11 0.54
C ARG A 73 -28.12 -2.69 0.07
N ILE A 74 -28.72 -2.35 -1.07
CA ILE A 74 -28.55 -1.06 -1.75
C ILE A 74 -29.58 -0.09 -1.15
N ASN A 75 -29.12 0.80 -0.28
CA ASN A 75 -29.97 1.76 0.40
C ASN A 75 -30.25 2.96 -0.51
N PHE A 76 -31.51 3.32 -0.72
CA PHE A 76 -31.87 4.48 -1.55
C PHE A 76 -33.09 5.25 -1.03
N SER A 77 -33.24 6.50 -1.43
CA SER A 77 -34.39 7.34 -1.03
C SER A 77 -35.59 7.12 -1.95
N MET A 78 -36.76 6.88 -1.36
CA MET A 78 -38.03 6.81 -2.10
C MET A 78 -38.35 8.10 -2.86
N GLU A 79 -38.08 9.26 -2.25
CA GLU A 79 -38.35 10.60 -2.79
C GLU A 79 -37.44 10.97 -3.95
N ARG A 80 -36.24 10.39 -4.03
CA ARG A 80 -35.38 10.51 -5.22
C ARG A 80 -35.82 9.59 -6.34
N LEU A 81 -36.23 8.36 -6.00
CA LEU A 81 -36.62 7.37 -6.99
C LEU A 81 -37.95 7.69 -7.66
N ILE A 82 -38.96 8.06 -6.89
CA ILE A 82 -40.26 8.53 -7.38
C ILE A 82 -40.53 9.86 -6.68
N PRO A 83 -40.24 11.01 -7.32
CA PRO A 83 -40.45 12.32 -6.71
C PRO A 83 -41.94 12.74 -6.65
N ASN A 84 -42.24 13.68 -5.75
CA ASN A 84 -43.53 14.38 -5.58
C ASN A 84 -44.67 13.56 -4.93
N SER A 85 -44.97 12.35 -5.40
CA SER A 85 -46.02 11.50 -4.82
C SER A 85 -45.69 10.02 -4.94
N LEU A 86 -46.23 9.19 -4.03
CA LEU A 86 -46.06 7.73 -4.05
C LEU A 86 -46.57 7.07 -5.35
N THR A 87 -47.49 7.71 -6.06
CA THR A 87 -48.04 7.26 -7.36
C THR A 87 -47.43 8.00 -8.56
N GLY A 88 -46.37 8.76 -8.33
CA GLY A 88 -45.64 9.49 -9.36
C GLY A 88 -44.86 8.58 -10.31
N SER A 89 -44.20 9.20 -11.28
CA SER A 89 -43.27 8.54 -12.21
C SER A 89 -41.88 8.37 -11.61
N LEU A 90 -41.17 7.33 -12.03
CA LEU A 90 -39.74 7.14 -11.74
C LEU A 90 -38.90 8.32 -12.26
N ASP A 91 -37.96 8.78 -11.45
CA ASP A 91 -36.87 9.63 -11.92
C ASP A 91 -35.92 8.78 -12.78
N SER A 92 -35.81 9.10 -14.06
CA SER A 92 -35.04 8.31 -15.01
C SER A 92 -33.54 8.23 -14.68
N THR A 93 -32.96 9.27 -14.06
CA THR A 93 -31.52 9.32 -13.78
C THR A 93 -31.20 8.49 -12.54
N TYR A 94 -31.99 8.67 -11.49
CA TYR A 94 -31.83 7.92 -10.25
C TYR A 94 -32.12 6.43 -10.47
N MET A 95 -33.18 6.12 -11.24
CA MET A 95 -33.51 4.74 -11.64
C MET A 95 -32.42 4.11 -12.50
N ALA A 96 -31.82 4.85 -13.44
CA ALA A 96 -30.72 4.33 -14.26
C ALA A 96 -29.52 3.92 -13.39
N SER A 97 -29.19 4.73 -12.36
CA SER A 97 -28.11 4.42 -11.43
C SER A 97 -28.44 3.21 -10.55
N LEU A 98 -29.68 3.12 -10.02
CA LEU A 98 -30.11 1.94 -9.27
C LEU A 98 -30.06 0.66 -10.14
N ASN A 99 -30.48 0.76 -11.41
CA ASN A 99 -30.37 -0.35 -12.36
C ASN A 99 -28.92 -0.77 -12.60
N GLU A 100 -28.00 0.19 -12.71
CA GLU A 100 -26.57 -0.09 -12.88
C GLU A 100 -26.03 -0.92 -11.70
N GLN A 101 -26.27 -0.48 -10.46
CA GLN A 101 -25.83 -1.18 -9.25
C GLN A 101 -26.43 -2.60 -9.18
N VAL A 102 -27.75 -2.73 -9.36
CA VAL A 102 -28.45 -4.02 -9.34
C VAL A 102 -27.94 -4.97 -10.42
N ASN A 103 -27.81 -4.50 -11.67
CA ASN A 103 -27.33 -5.32 -12.77
C ASN A 103 -25.87 -5.74 -12.55
N TYR A 104 -25.03 -4.85 -12.03
CA TYR A 104 -23.64 -5.13 -11.76
C TYR A 104 -23.49 -6.26 -10.74
N ILE A 105 -24.18 -6.16 -9.59
CA ILE A 105 -24.19 -7.18 -8.54
C ILE A 105 -24.73 -8.51 -9.08
N THR A 106 -25.91 -8.48 -9.71
CA THR A 106 -26.61 -9.71 -10.10
C THR A 106 -25.97 -10.43 -11.28
N SER A 107 -25.30 -9.71 -12.18
CA SER A 107 -24.51 -10.31 -13.27
C SER A 107 -23.32 -11.14 -12.78
N ARG A 108 -22.89 -10.93 -11.53
CA ARG A 108 -21.82 -11.66 -10.86
C ARG A 108 -22.32 -12.79 -9.96
N GLY A 109 -23.62 -13.09 -10.03
CA GLY A 109 -24.23 -14.18 -9.27
C GLY A 109 -24.53 -13.85 -7.80
N ALA A 110 -24.25 -12.63 -7.33
CA ALA A 110 -24.65 -12.17 -6.01
C ALA A 110 -26.08 -11.61 -6.02
N TYR A 111 -26.67 -11.46 -4.82
CA TYR A 111 -28.01 -10.93 -4.64
C TYR A 111 -27.99 -9.41 -4.40
N ALA A 112 -28.81 -8.67 -5.15
CA ALA A 112 -29.01 -7.24 -4.93
C ALA A 112 -30.33 -7.04 -4.19
N MET A 113 -30.26 -6.47 -2.98
CA MET A 113 -31.44 -6.14 -2.20
C MET A 113 -31.81 -4.67 -2.44
N VAL A 114 -32.96 -4.47 -3.07
CA VAL A 114 -33.53 -3.16 -3.42
C VAL A 114 -34.27 -2.65 -2.20
N GLN A 115 -33.68 -1.67 -1.50
CA GLN A 115 -34.17 -1.20 -0.22
C GLN A 115 -34.45 0.32 -0.21
N PRO A 116 -35.71 0.74 0.02
CA PRO A 116 -36.03 2.13 0.32
C PRO A 116 -35.70 2.44 1.79
N HIS A 117 -34.75 3.36 2.01
CA HIS A 117 -34.18 3.69 3.31
C HIS A 117 -34.90 4.86 4.00
N ASN A 118 -36.17 4.64 4.37
CA ASN A 118 -37.12 5.73 4.59
C ASN A 118 -37.93 5.68 5.90
N TYR A 119 -37.68 4.71 6.79
CA TYR A 119 -38.33 4.65 8.12
C TYR A 119 -39.86 4.58 8.07
N GLY A 120 -40.44 4.04 7.01
CA GLY A 120 -41.89 4.03 6.77
C GLY A 120 -42.50 5.40 6.46
N ARG A 121 -41.68 6.35 5.97
CA ARG A 121 -42.06 7.74 5.73
C ARG A 121 -41.75 8.18 4.31
N TYR A 122 -42.54 9.13 3.81
CA TYR A 122 -42.34 9.76 2.50
C TYR A 122 -42.41 11.28 2.67
N TYR A 123 -41.33 11.98 2.33
CA TYR A 123 -41.05 13.37 2.72
C TYR A 123 -41.25 13.62 4.22
N GLY A 124 -40.77 12.68 5.06
CA GLY A 124 -40.86 12.74 6.51
C GLY A 124 -42.24 12.41 7.12
N ASN A 125 -43.28 12.26 6.29
CA ASN A 125 -44.62 11.90 6.76
C ASN A 125 -44.81 10.39 6.82
N ILE A 126 -45.39 9.88 7.92
CA ILE A 126 -45.77 8.46 8.05
C ILE A 126 -46.67 8.09 6.87
N ILE A 127 -46.29 7.04 6.13
CA ILE A 127 -47.09 6.49 5.05
C ILE A 127 -48.31 5.79 5.67
N THR A 128 -49.50 6.31 5.38
CA THR A 128 -50.78 5.75 5.85
C THR A 128 -51.66 5.23 4.72
N ASP A 129 -51.36 5.61 3.47
CA ASP A 129 -52.11 5.17 2.29
C ASP A 129 -51.54 3.86 1.74
N ALA A 130 -52.14 2.74 2.14
CA ALA A 130 -51.79 1.40 1.67
C ALA A 130 -51.90 1.25 0.15
N SER A 131 -52.88 1.92 -0.48
CA SER A 131 -53.11 1.78 -1.92
C SER A 131 -52.01 2.49 -2.71
N ALA A 132 -51.62 3.69 -2.26
CA ALA A 132 -50.51 4.43 -2.86
C ALA A 132 -49.17 3.71 -2.65
N PHE A 133 -48.91 3.16 -1.46
CA PHE A 133 -47.69 2.41 -1.19
C PHE A 133 -47.61 1.10 -1.99
N LYS A 134 -48.74 0.39 -2.16
CA LYS A 134 -48.86 -0.74 -3.08
C LYS A 134 -48.52 -0.36 -4.52
N ALA A 135 -49.04 0.76 -5.00
CA ALA A 135 -48.77 1.26 -6.36
C ALA A 135 -47.29 1.67 -6.54
N TRP A 136 -46.68 2.27 -5.51
CA TRP A 136 -45.25 2.58 -5.50
C TRP A 136 -44.43 1.31 -5.68
N TRP A 137 -44.69 0.27 -4.87
CA TRP A 137 -43.99 -1.01 -4.96
C TRP A 137 -44.25 -1.74 -6.28
N GLN A 138 -45.48 -1.66 -6.81
CA GLN A 138 -45.78 -2.22 -8.12
C GLN A 138 -44.95 -1.56 -9.24
N THR A 139 -44.71 -0.25 -9.14
CA THR A 139 -43.91 0.51 -10.11
C THR A 139 -42.43 0.13 -10.04
N VAL A 140 -41.86 0.07 -8.83
CA VAL A 140 -40.44 -0.26 -8.63
C VAL A 140 -40.16 -1.73 -8.96
N ALA A 141 -40.97 -2.66 -8.45
CA ALA A 141 -40.79 -4.09 -8.68
C ALA A 141 -40.92 -4.48 -10.16
N ALA A 142 -41.69 -3.73 -10.95
CA ALA A 142 -41.81 -3.96 -12.39
C ALA A 142 -40.48 -3.85 -13.14
N GLN A 143 -39.52 -3.06 -12.62
CA GLN A 143 -38.18 -2.91 -13.21
C GLN A 143 -37.32 -4.17 -13.01
N PHE A 144 -37.55 -4.93 -11.95
CA PHE A 144 -36.66 -6.01 -11.51
C PHE A 144 -37.31 -7.40 -11.49
N LYS A 145 -38.60 -7.51 -11.86
CA LYS A 145 -39.39 -8.74 -11.76
C LYS A 145 -38.82 -9.96 -12.48
N SER A 146 -37.97 -9.79 -13.49
CA SER A 146 -37.33 -10.88 -14.23
C SER A 146 -35.97 -11.28 -13.67
N ASN A 147 -35.42 -10.54 -12.71
CA ASN A 147 -34.13 -10.81 -12.11
C ASN A 147 -34.31 -11.65 -10.83
N ASN A 148 -33.93 -12.94 -10.89
CA ASN A 148 -34.08 -13.87 -9.77
C ASN A 148 -33.11 -13.63 -8.61
N ASN A 149 -32.05 -12.83 -8.84
CA ASN A 149 -31.09 -12.45 -7.82
C ASN A 149 -31.47 -11.13 -7.13
N VAL A 150 -32.62 -10.54 -7.45
CA VAL A 150 -33.14 -9.38 -6.72
C VAL A 150 -33.94 -9.84 -5.49
N ILE A 151 -33.68 -9.17 -4.36
CA ILE A 151 -34.47 -9.25 -3.13
C ILE A 151 -35.16 -7.90 -2.96
N PHE A 152 -36.46 -7.91 -2.63
CA PHE A 152 -37.17 -6.67 -2.33
C PHE A 152 -37.27 -6.50 -0.82
N ASP A 153 -36.76 -5.39 -0.29
CA ASP A 153 -36.89 -5.04 1.13
C ASP A 153 -37.92 -3.93 1.29
N THR A 154 -39.01 -4.18 2.00
CA THR A 154 -40.24 -3.36 1.89
C THR A 154 -40.07 -1.92 2.36
N ASN A 155 -39.32 -1.70 3.43
CA ASN A 155 -38.87 -0.39 3.92
C ASN A 155 -37.96 -0.53 5.14
N ASN A 156 -36.92 0.30 5.25
CA ASN A 156 -36.11 0.36 6.46
C ASN A 156 -36.90 0.75 7.70
N GLU A 157 -36.67 0.07 8.82
CA GLU A 157 -36.83 0.52 10.20
C GLU A 157 -38.08 1.37 10.48
N TYR A 158 -39.27 0.79 10.31
CA TYR A 158 -40.48 1.41 10.85
C TYR A 158 -40.28 1.72 12.34
N ASN A 159 -40.65 2.92 12.76
CA ASN A 159 -40.51 3.34 14.15
C ASN A 159 -41.59 4.33 14.54
N THR A 160 -41.95 4.33 15.83
CA THR A 160 -42.93 5.22 16.45
C THR A 160 -44.30 5.22 15.75
N MET A 161 -44.69 4.11 15.13
CA MET A 161 -45.97 3.95 14.41
C MET A 161 -46.93 3.02 15.17
N ALA A 162 -48.17 2.91 14.72
CA ALA A 162 -49.07 1.85 15.17
C ALA A 162 -48.58 0.50 14.58
N GLY A 163 -48.47 -0.55 15.39
CA GLY A 163 -48.01 -1.87 14.93
C GLY A 163 -48.91 -2.44 13.82
N ALA A 164 -50.22 -2.22 13.91
CA ALA A 164 -51.18 -2.64 12.89
C ALA A 164 -50.98 -1.90 11.54
N LEU A 165 -50.56 -0.63 11.59
CA LEU A 165 -50.25 0.14 10.39
C LEU A 165 -49.00 -0.41 9.69
N VAL A 166 -47.95 -0.76 10.45
CA VAL A 166 -46.73 -1.35 9.90
C VAL A 166 -47.01 -2.67 9.18
N ALA A 167 -47.83 -3.55 9.78
CA ALA A 167 -48.27 -4.78 9.12
C ALA A 167 -49.07 -4.49 7.84
N THR A 168 -49.95 -3.47 7.86
CA THR A 168 -50.73 -3.05 6.69
C THR A 168 -49.82 -2.56 5.56
N MET A 169 -48.79 -1.76 5.86
CA MET A 169 -47.85 -1.26 4.84
C MET A 169 -46.99 -2.38 4.26
N ASN A 170 -46.51 -3.31 5.09
CA ASN A 170 -45.80 -4.50 4.61
C ASN A 170 -46.68 -5.36 3.69
N GLN A 171 -47.94 -5.62 4.05
CA GLN A 171 -48.86 -6.37 3.19
C GLN A 171 -49.12 -5.64 1.86
N ALA A 172 -49.28 -4.31 1.89
CA ALA A 172 -49.43 -3.51 0.69
C ALA A 172 -48.20 -3.60 -0.24
N ALA A 173 -47.00 -3.59 0.31
CA ALA A 173 -45.77 -3.77 -0.44
C ALA A 173 -45.69 -5.17 -1.08
N ILE A 174 -45.95 -6.23 -0.31
CA ILE A 174 -46.00 -7.63 -0.80
C ILE A 174 -46.96 -7.73 -1.99
N ASP A 175 -48.19 -7.24 -1.81
CA ASP A 175 -49.22 -7.27 -2.84
C ASP A 175 -48.80 -6.50 -4.09
N GLY A 176 -48.14 -5.34 -3.93
CA GLY A 176 -47.64 -4.51 -5.02
C GLY A 176 -46.53 -5.20 -5.81
N ILE A 177 -45.53 -5.76 -5.12
CA ILE A 177 -44.42 -6.51 -5.71
C ILE A 177 -44.95 -7.71 -6.51
N ARG A 178 -45.86 -8.50 -5.92
CA ARG A 178 -46.47 -9.64 -6.61
C ARG A 178 -47.35 -9.20 -7.77
N ALA A 179 -48.10 -8.11 -7.65
CA ALA A 179 -48.89 -7.55 -8.74
C ALA A 179 -48.04 -7.03 -9.92
N ALA A 180 -46.77 -6.67 -9.69
CA ALA A 180 -45.84 -6.32 -10.76
C ALA A 180 -45.41 -7.53 -11.60
N GLY A 181 -45.61 -8.75 -11.10
CA GLY A 181 -45.22 -10.02 -11.72
C GLY A 181 -43.90 -10.60 -11.19
N ALA A 182 -43.37 -10.10 -10.09
CA ALA A 182 -42.22 -10.68 -9.40
C ALA A 182 -42.68 -11.90 -8.58
N THR A 183 -42.54 -13.12 -9.08
CA THR A 183 -43.08 -14.35 -8.46
C THR A 183 -42.02 -15.24 -7.80
N THR A 184 -40.74 -15.01 -8.08
CA THR A 184 -39.64 -15.87 -7.62
C THR A 184 -38.77 -15.20 -6.55
N GLN A 185 -38.75 -13.87 -6.52
CA GLN A 185 -37.93 -13.07 -5.61
C GLN A 185 -38.36 -13.23 -4.15
N ILE A 186 -37.37 -13.15 -3.26
CA ILE A 186 -37.57 -13.03 -1.81
C ILE A 186 -38.12 -11.62 -1.52
N ILE A 187 -39.07 -11.53 -0.59
CA ILE A 187 -39.54 -10.26 -0.04
C ILE A 187 -39.20 -10.21 1.45
N ASN A 188 -38.36 -9.25 1.82
CA ASN A 188 -38.01 -8.94 3.20
C ASN A 188 -39.05 -7.98 3.79
N VAL A 189 -39.55 -8.29 4.98
CA VAL A 189 -40.53 -7.47 5.71
C VAL A 189 -39.96 -7.02 7.05
N GLU A 190 -40.11 -5.74 7.37
CA GLU A 190 -39.55 -5.12 8.57
C GLU A 190 -40.62 -4.71 9.58
N GLY A 191 -40.29 -4.76 10.86
CA GLY A 191 -41.16 -4.43 11.98
C GLY A 191 -41.02 -2.98 12.46
N ASN A 192 -41.87 -2.61 13.42
CA ASN A 192 -41.82 -1.34 14.15
C ASN A 192 -40.66 -1.32 15.16
N SER A 193 -40.47 -0.18 15.86
CA SER A 193 -39.41 0.01 16.86
C SER A 193 -38.01 -0.28 16.32
N TRP A 194 -37.69 0.32 15.17
CA TRP A 194 -36.40 0.16 14.46
C TRP A 194 -36.11 -1.30 14.13
N THR A 195 -37.17 -2.08 13.89
CA THR A 195 -37.14 -3.52 13.56
C THR A 195 -36.22 -4.37 14.48
N GLY A 196 -35.99 -3.94 15.72
CA GLY A 196 -34.99 -4.54 16.59
C GLY A 196 -35.34 -5.96 17.02
N ALA A 197 -34.44 -6.94 16.80
CA ALA A 197 -34.67 -8.35 17.15
C ALA A 197 -34.85 -8.54 18.67
N TRP A 198 -34.03 -7.89 19.49
CA TRP A 198 -34.10 -7.91 20.96
C TRP A 198 -35.39 -7.33 21.54
N THR A 199 -36.09 -6.50 20.75
CA THR A 199 -37.34 -5.85 21.13
C THR A 199 -38.57 -6.41 20.43
N TRP A 200 -38.40 -7.42 19.55
CA TRP A 200 -39.44 -7.91 18.65
C TRP A 200 -40.74 -8.31 19.36
N THR A 201 -40.62 -8.90 20.55
CA THR A 201 -41.75 -9.41 21.35
C THR A 201 -42.12 -8.50 22.52
N THR A 202 -41.46 -7.36 22.71
CA THR A 202 -41.57 -6.55 23.94
C THR A 202 -41.89 -5.09 23.67
N SER A 203 -41.29 -4.47 22.65
CA SER A 203 -41.58 -3.09 22.28
C SER A 203 -42.93 -2.98 21.60
N LYS A 204 -43.68 -1.94 22.00
CA LYS A 204 -45.06 -1.71 21.54
C LYS A 204 -45.13 -0.47 20.67
N GLY A 205 -45.90 -0.57 19.58
CA GLY A 205 -46.31 0.58 18.78
C GLY A 205 -47.27 1.51 19.52
N THR A 206 -47.70 2.57 18.84
CA THR A 206 -48.63 3.57 19.41
C THR A 206 -50.03 3.02 19.69
N ASP A 207 -50.36 1.85 19.15
CA ASP A 207 -51.58 1.07 19.39
C ASP A 207 -51.41 0.01 20.50
N GLY A 208 -50.24 -0.06 21.15
CA GLY A 208 -49.96 -0.99 22.24
C GLY A 208 -49.63 -2.43 21.80
N LEU A 209 -49.51 -2.68 20.50
CA LEU A 209 -49.18 -3.98 19.92
C LEU A 209 -47.68 -4.12 19.64
N THR A 210 -47.12 -5.30 19.84
CA THR A 210 -45.72 -5.63 19.51
C THR A 210 -45.59 -6.10 18.05
N ASN A 211 -44.37 -6.16 17.51
CA ASN A 211 -44.15 -6.76 16.20
C ASN A 211 -44.59 -8.23 16.18
N ALA A 212 -44.39 -8.94 17.29
CA ALA A 212 -44.84 -10.31 17.46
C ALA A 212 -46.36 -10.49 17.34
N ASP A 213 -47.15 -9.47 17.71
CA ASP A 213 -48.61 -9.49 17.61
C ASP A 213 -49.11 -9.24 16.18
N THR A 214 -48.39 -8.43 15.39
CA THR A 214 -48.92 -7.88 14.12
C THR A 214 -48.29 -8.49 12.88
N MET A 215 -47.02 -8.89 12.91
CA MET A 215 -46.27 -9.28 11.71
C MET A 215 -46.49 -10.75 11.30
N GLY A 216 -46.92 -11.61 12.22
CA GLY A 216 -47.09 -13.05 11.96
C GLY A 216 -48.16 -13.39 10.92
N SER A 217 -49.12 -12.50 10.71
CA SER A 217 -50.28 -12.67 9.82
C SER A 217 -50.02 -12.29 8.36
N LEU A 218 -48.84 -11.75 8.03
CA LEU A 218 -48.48 -11.41 6.65
C LEU A 218 -48.51 -12.66 5.75
N THR A 219 -49.04 -12.48 4.54
CA THR A 219 -49.17 -13.55 3.56
C THR A 219 -48.55 -13.15 2.24
N ASP A 220 -47.90 -14.11 1.59
CA ASP A 220 -47.36 -13.99 0.24
C ASP A 220 -47.85 -15.18 -0.58
N PRO A 221 -48.51 -14.97 -1.72
CA PRO A 221 -48.94 -16.06 -2.59
C PRO A 221 -47.77 -16.94 -3.08
N SER A 222 -46.55 -16.43 -3.12
CA SER A 222 -45.35 -17.19 -3.50
C SER A 222 -44.63 -17.85 -2.32
N ASN A 223 -45.12 -17.62 -1.10
CA ASN A 223 -44.56 -18.14 0.16
C ASN A 223 -43.05 -17.93 0.31
N ASN A 224 -42.55 -16.74 -0.07
CA ASN A 224 -41.12 -16.40 -0.06
C ASN A 224 -40.85 -15.12 0.75
N LEU A 225 -41.46 -15.03 1.94
CA LEU A 225 -41.25 -13.96 2.90
C LEU A 225 -40.09 -14.26 3.85
N VAL A 226 -39.29 -13.24 4.16
CA VAL A 226 -38.26 -13.26 5.18
C VAL A 226 -38.45 -12.06 6.11
N TYR A 227 -38.43 -12.30 7.41
CA TYR A 227 -38.64 -11.27 8.43
C TYR A 227 -37.30 -10.64 8.79
N GLN A 228 -37.08 -9.43 8.31
CA GLN A 228 -35.82 -8.71 8.40
C GLN A 228 -35.80 -7.90 9.70
N MET A 229 -34.80 -8.15 10.54
CA MET A 229 -34.61 -7.51 11.84
C MET A 229 -33.22 -6.88 11.96
N HIS A 230 -33.09 -5.85 12.79
CA HIS A 230 -31.81 -5.19 13.06
C HIS A 230 -31.33 -5.54 14.46
N GLN A 231 -30.01 -5.64 14.61
CA GLN A 231 -29.44 -5.96 15.91
C GLN A 231 -28.04 -5.38 16.12
N TYR A 232 -27.97 -4.15 16.62
CA TYR A 232 -26.73 -3.58 17.16
C TYR A 232 -26.45 -4.11 18.58
N LEU A 233 -25.20 -4.05 19.01
CA LEU A 233 -24.70 -4.73 20.22
C LEU A 233 -24.37 -3.76 21.37
N ASP A 234 -24.60 -2.47 21.16
CA ASP A 234 -24.48 -1.39 22.13
C ASP A 234 -25.67 -1.33 23.11
N SER A 235 -25.54 -0.59 24.20
CA SER A 235 -26.45 -0.66 25.36
C SER A 235 -27.93 -0.45 25.04
N ASP A 236 -28.24 0.40 24.07
CA ASP A 236 -29.61 0.72 23.64
C ASP A 236 -29.98 0.14 22.28
N GLY A 237 -29.07 -0.62 21.65
CA GLY A 237 -29.29 -1.23 20.34
C GLY A 237 -29.41 -0.23 19.19
N SER A 238 -28.92 1.00 19.37
CA SER A 238 -29.01 2.09 18.39
C SER A 238 -27.95 2.03 17.28
N GLY A 239 -26.83 1.33 17.51
CA GLY A 239 -25.72 1.34 16.55
C GLY A 239 -24.97 2.66 16.53
N THR A 240 -24.88 3.35 17.67
CA THR A 240 -24.21 4.67 17.74
C THR A 240 -22.99 4.71 18.64
N SER A 241 -22.67 3.59 19.30
CA SER A 241 -21.57 3.50 20.28
C SER A 241 -20.52 2.48 19.88
N THR A 242 -19.23 2.83 20.02
CA THR A 242 -18.13 1.88 19.82
C THR A 242 -18.09 0.74 20.86
N ALA A 243 -18.89 0.82 21.93
CA ALA A 243 -18.92 -0.17 23.00
C ALA A 243 -20.10 -1.13 22.86
N CYS A 244 -19.82 -2.43 22.92
CA CYS A 244 -20.83 -3.48 23.01
C CYS A 244 -21.10 -3.81 24.49
N VAL A 245 -22.27 -4.33 24.83
CA VAL A 245 -22.65 -4.60 26.25
C VAL A 245 -21.78 -5.67 26.91
N SER A 246 -21.50 -6.76 26.20
CA SER A 246 -20.70 -7.88 26.66
C SER A 246 -20.18 -8.66 25.46
N ALA A 247 -19.31 -9.65 25.69
CA ALA A 247 -18.84 -10.56 24.64
C ALA A 247 -19.92 -11.55 24.14
N THR A 248 -21.07 -11.65 24.82
CA THR A 248 -22.16 -12.62 24.54
C THR A 248 -23.50 -11.96 24.22
N VAL A 249 -23.55 -10.62 24.17
CA VAL A 249 -24.81 -9.88 23.99
C VAL A 249 -25.49 -10.22 22.66
N GLY A 250 -24.74 -10.64 21.66
CA GLY A 250 -25.25 -11.03 20.34
C GLY A 250 -26.29 -12.13 20.41
N SER A 251 -25.91 -13.30 20.91
CA SER A 251 -26.80 -14.46 21.07
C SER A 251 -27.95 -14.17 22.02
N GLU A 252 -27.68 -13.51 23.15
CA GLU A 252 -28.67 -13.14 24.17
C GLU A 252 -29.83 -12.36 23.56
N ARG A 253 -29.53 -11.41 22.67
CA ARG A 253 -30.52 -10.55 22.02
C ARG A 253 -31.35 -11.24 20.94
N LEU A 254 -30.88 -12.34 20.37
CA LEU A 254 -31.59 -13.07 19.31
C LEU A 254 -32.57 -14.13 19.84
N VAL A 255 -32.51 -14.52 21.11
CA VAL A 255 -33.31 -15.65 21.65
C VAL A 255 -34.82 -15.44 21.47
N ALA A 256 -35.33 -14.27 21.84
CA ALA A 256 -36.78 -14.00 21.79
C ALA A 256 -37.32 -14.03 20.35
N ALA A 257 -36.63 -13.37 19.42
CA ALA A 257 -36.96 -13.37 18.01
C ALA A 257 -36.89 -14.78 17.40
N THR A 258 -35.84 -15.54 17.72
CA THR A 258 -35.65 -16.93 17.24
C THR A 258 -36.82 -17.83 17.65
N ASN A 259 -37.26 -17.72 18.92
CA ASN A 259 -38.41 -18.49 19.41
C ASN A 259 -39.71 -18.08 18.71
N TRP A 260 -39.90 -16.78 18.48
CA TRP A 260 -41.08 -16.28 17.76
C TRP A 260 -41.11 -16.76 16.30
N LEU A 261 -39.98 -16.68 15.59
CA LEU A 261 -39.85 -17.17 14.21
C LEU A 261 -40.25 -18.65 14.14
N ARG A 262 -39.68 -19.47 15.02
CA ARG A 262 -39.96 -20.90 15.08
C ARG A 262 -41.41 -21.21 15.42
N ALA A 263 -41.99 -20.51 16.40
CA ALA A 263 -43.38 -20.71 16.81
C ALA A 263 -44.39 -20.33 15.72
N ASN A 264 -44.05 -19.39 14.85
CA ASN A 264 -44.91 -18.91 13.77
C ASN A 264 -44.56 -19.50 12.39
N GLY A 265 -43.59 -20.44 12.33
CA GLY A 265 -43.13 -21.06 11.08
C GLY A 265 -42.55 -20.05 10.09
N LYS A 266 -41.88 -19.02 10.60
CA LYS A 266 -41.30 -17.92 9.81
C LYS A 266 -39.78 -18.03 9.75
N ILE A 267 -39.20 -17.38 8.75
CA ILE A 267 -37.75 -17.30 8.55
C ILE A 267 -37.31 -15.85 8.67
N GLY A 268 -36.19 -15.62 9.36
CA GLY A 268 -35.61 -14.31 9.62
C GLY A 268 -34.27 -14.08 8.93
N LEU A 269 -33.90 -12.80 8.86
CA LEU A 269 -32.62 -12.28 8.41
C LEU A 269 -32.22 -11.12 9.31
N ILE A 270 -30.95 -11.01 9.68
CA ILE A 270 -30.43 -9.78 10.29
C ILE A 270 -29.97 -8.86 9.17
N GLY A 271 -30.74 -7.82 8.85
CA GLY A 271 -30.44 -6.91 7.73
C GLY A 271 -29.48 -5.78 8.09
N GLU A 272 -29.33 -5.46 9.38
CA GLU A 272 -28.30 -4.57 9.89
C GLU A 272 -27.78 -5.04 11.26
N PHE A 273 -26.46 -5.05 11.40
CA PHE A 273 -25.75 -5.17 12.66
C PHE A 273 -24.35 -4.60 12.53
N ALA A 274 -23.76 -4.21 13.65
CA ALA A 274 -22.37 -3.77 13.72
C ALA A 274 -21.83 -3.87 15.15
N GLY A 275 -20.52 -3.74 15.27
CA GLY A 275 -19.80 -3.60 16.53
C GLY A 275 -18.56 -2.72 16.36
N GLY A 276 -18.18 -2.00 17.42
CA GLY A 276 -17.01 -1.12 17.37
C GLY A 276 -15.71 -1.91 17.30
N ASN A 277 -14.67 -1.34 16.70
CA ASN A 277 -13.38 -2.02 16.50
C ASN A 277 -12.60 -2.23 17.83
N ASN A 278 -13.03 -3.21 18.61
CA ASN A 278 -12.39 -3.67 19.84
C ASN A 278 -12.74 -5.15 20.12
N ALA A 279 -11.93 -5.80 20.96
CA ALA A 279 -12.02 -7.24 21.22
C ALA A 279 -13.37 -7.69 21.78
N GLN A 280 -14.03 -6.88 22.62
CA GLN A 280 -15.32 -7.22 23.21
C GLN A 280 -16.41 -7.27 22.13
N CYS A 281 -16.46 -6.25 21.27
CA CYS A 281 -17.40 -6.20 20.17
C CYS A 281 -17.13 -7.25 19.10
N GLN A 282 -15.87 -7.54 18.78
CA GLN A 282 -15.52 -8.63 17.87
C GLN A 282 -15.99 -9.99 18.42
N SER A 283 -15.86 -10.21 19.74
CA SER A 283 -16.37 -11.42 20.40
C SER A 283 -17.90 -11.50 20.37
N ALA A 284 -18.58 -10.38 20.61
CA ALA A 284 -20.04 -10.30 20.56
C ALA A 284 -20.60 -10.58 19.16
N VAL A 285 -19.92 -10.10 18.11
CA VAL A 285 -20.29 -10.40 16.72
C VAL A 285 -20.06 -11.88 16.40
N LYS A 286 -18.92 -12.47 16.81
CA LYS A 286 -18.66 -13.90 16.66
C LYS A 286 -19.73 -14.75 17.35
N ASP A 287 -20.10 -14.38 18.57
CA ASP A 287 -21.17 -15.02 19.34
C ASP A 287 -22.54 -14.94 18.62
N MET A 288 -22.91 -13.77 18.10
CA MET A 288 -24.13 -13.60 17.32
C MET A 288 -24.17 -14.50 16.08
N LEU A 289 -23.11 -14.49 15.27
CA LEU A 289 -23.03 -15.27 14.05
C LEU A 289 -23.06 -16.78 14.33
N ALA A 290 -22.34 -17.23 15.36
CA ALA A 290 -22.36 -18.63 15.80
C ALA A 290 -23.76 -19.05 16.25
N TYR A 291 -24.47 -18.20 16.98
CA TYR A 291 -25.86 -18.45 17.38
C TYR A 291 -26.79 -18.58 16.16
N MET A 292 -26.64 -17.72 15.15
CA MET A 292 -27.44 -17.80 13.92
C MET A 292 -27.11 -19.05 13.11
N GLN A 293 -25.84 -19.43 13.00
CA GLN A 293 -25.41 -20.68 12.35
C GLN A 293 -25.96 -21.93 13.06
N ALA A 294 -26.12 -21.88 14.38
CA ALA A 294 -26.77 -22.95 15.14
C ALA A 294 -28.30 -23.00 14.96
N ASN A 295 -28.91 -21.95 14.40
CA ASN A 295 -30.35 -21.78 14.23
C ASN A 295 -30.74 -21.49 12.76
N THR A 296 -30.06 -22.14 11.80
CA THR A 296 -30.33 -21.98 10.36
C THR A 296 -31.68 -22.56 9.91
N ASP A 297 -32.41 -23.22 10.81
CA ASP A 297 -33.81 -23.58 10.59
C ASP A 297 -34.71 -22.34 10.50
N VAL A 298 -34.32 -21.23 11.15
CA VAL A 298 -35.08 -19.98 11.17
C VAL A 298 -34.28 -18.74 10.79
N TRP A 299 -32.94 -18.78 10.73
CA TRP A 299 -32.11 -17.64 10.28
C TRP A 299 -31.43 -17.91 8.94
N GLN A 300 -31.64 -17.03 7.96
CA GLN A 300 -31.01 -17.14 6.63
C GLN A 300 -29.67 -16.43 6.52
N GLY A 301 -29.40 -15.39 7.32
CA GLY A 301 -28.19 -14.61 7.13
C GLY A 301 -28.09 -13.33 7.94
N ALA A 302 -26.95 -12.67 7.80
CA ALA A 302 -26.59 -11.44 8.50
C ALA A 302 -25.89 -10.45 7.55
N ILE A 303 -26.29 -9.18 7.57
CA ILE A 303 -25.76 -8.13 6.68
C ILE A 303 -25.18 -6.98 7.53
N TRP A 304 -23.89 -6.66 7.34
CA TRP A 304 -23.16 -5.69 8.15
C TRP A 304 -23.54 -4.24 7.81
N TRP A 305 -23.59 -3.36 8.82
CA TRP A 305 -23.76 -1.91 8.67
C TRP A 305 -22.44 -1.16 8.96
N ALA A 306 -21.85 -0.40 8.03
CA ALA A 306 -22.19 -0.22 6.62
C ALA A 306 -20.93 0.14 5.79
N ALA A 307 -21.05 0.04 4.47
CA ALA A 307 -20.10 0.51 3.47
C ALA A 307 -20.69 1.69 2.66
N GLY A 308 -19.87 2.33 1.85
CA GLY A 308 -20.23 3.46 1.00
C GLY A 308 -19.12 4.52 0.91
N PRO A 309 -18.91 5.16 -0.25
CA PRO A 309 -17.74 6.01 -0.50
C PRO A 309 -17.68 7.33 0.29
N TRP A 310 -18.75 7.67 1.03
CA TRP A 310 -18.81 8.87 1.88
C TRP A 310 -18.69 8.56 3.39
N TRP A 311 -18.45 7.30 3.74
CA TRP A 311 -18.51 6.80 5.12
C TRP A 311 -17.12 6.63 5.77
N ALA A 312 -16.09 7.31 5.26
CA ALA A 312 -14.66 7.22 5.65
C ALA A 312 -14.37 6.73 7.09
N ASP A 313 -14.35 7.63 8.08
CA ASP A 313 -13.99 7.38 9.48
C ASP A 313 -15.18 7.01 10.37
N TYR A 314 -16.35 6.72 9.77
CA TYR A 314 -17.52 6.28 10.52
C TYR A 314 -17.20 5.00 11.31
N ILE A 315 -17.64 4.95 12.57
CA ILE A 315 -17.21 3.96 13.56
C ILE A 315 -17.42 2.49 13.18
N TYR A 316 -18.33 2.21 12.23
CA TYR A 316 -18.59 0.87 11.70
C TYR A 316 -18.36 0.74 10.20
N SER A 317 -17.74 1.75 9.59
CA SER A 317 -17.44 1.77 8.16
C SER A 317 -16.65 0.54 7.78
N ILE A 318 -17.22 -0.29 6.93
CA ILE A 318 -16.56 -1.46 6.37
C ILE A 318 -16.09 -1.19 4.94
N GLU A 319 -16.11 0.06 4.45
CA GLU A 319 -15.73 0.43 3.09
C GLU A 319 -14.32 -0.09 2.70
N PRO A 320 -14.14 -0.79 1.56
CA PRO A 320 -12.83 -1.31 1.18
C PRO A 320 -11.91 -0.20 0.64
N SER A 321 -10.62 -0.13 1.00
CA SER A 321 -9.91 -0.80 2.10
C SER A 321 -9.78 0.09 3.36
N THR A 322 -10.48 1.23 3.37
CA THR A 322 -10.23 2.35 4.30
C THR A 322 -11.12 2.36 5.54
N GLY A 323 -12.22 1.62 5.53
CA GLY A 323 -13.18 1.59 6.63
C GLY A 323 -12.58 0.96 7.90
N VAL A 324 -12.82 1.59 9.05
CA VAL A 324 -12.27 1.14 10.36
C VAL A 324 -12.71 -0.27 10.77
N ALA A 325 -13.82 -0.77 10.21
CA ALA A 325 -14.33 -2.11 10.40
C ALA A 325 -13.87 -3.11 9.32
N TYR A 326 -13.29 -2.66 8.19
CA TYR A 326 -12.93 -3.52 7.06
C TYR A 326 -11.95 -4.63 7.46
N ALA A 327 -10.72 -4.28 7.86
CA ALA A 327 -9.72 -5.25 8.27
C ALA A 327 -10.17 -6.18 9.44
N PRO A 328 -10.74 -5.68 10.55
CA PRO A 328 -11.08 -6.53 11.70
C PRO A 328 -12.33 -7.40 11.50
N TYR A 329 -13.35 -6.95 10.75
CA TYR A 329 -14.63 -7.65 10.67
C TYR A 329 -14.81 -8.48 9.40
N VAL A 330 -14.16 -8.14 8.28
CA VAL A 330 -14.29 -8.95 7.05
C VAL A 330 -13.95 -10.43 7.29
N PRO A 331 -12.85 -10.80 7.96
CA PRO A 331 -12.58 -12.22 8.27
C PRO A 331 -13.62 -12.86 9.18
N ILE A 332 -14.13 -12.10 10.17
CA ILE A 332 -15.17 -12.58 11.10
C ILE A 332 -16.44 -12.90 10.33
N LEU A 333 -16.87 -12.02 9.43
CA LEU A 333 -18.06 -12.20 8.60
C LEU A 333 -17.88 -13.35 7.61
N GLN A 334 -16.71 -13.48 7.00
CA GLN A 334 -16.40 -14.59 6.10
C GLN A 334 -16.52 -15.96 6.78
N SER A 335 -16.17 -16.06 8.07
CA SER A 335 -16.31 -17.32 8.83
C SER A 335 -17.77 -17.80 8.90
N ALA A 336 -18.74 -16.89 8.81
CA ALA A 336 -20.16 -17.24 8.81
C ALA A 336 -20.60 -17.99 7.52
N LEU A 337 -19.81 -17.87 6.45
CA LEU A 337 -20.01 -18.53 5.15
C LEU A 337 -19.34 -19.90 5.03
N SER A 338 -18.39 -20.26 5.89
CA SER A 338 -17.62 -21.51 5.77
C SER A 338 -18.13 -22.66 6.63
N GLY A 339 -19.00 -22.39 7.61
CA GLY A 339 -19.71 -23.41 8.38
C GLY A 339 -18.89 -24.15 9.44
N SER A 340 -17.74 -23.62 9.85
CA SER A 340 -16.94 -24.17 10.95
C SER A 340 -17.37 -23.55 12.28
N ALA A 341 -18.29 -24.19 13.00
CA ALA A 341 -18.53 -23.85 14.40
C ALA A 341 -17.35 -24.31 15.26
N ALA A 342 -16.65 -23.37 15.91
CA ALA A 342 -15.65 -23.72 16.93
C ALA A 342 -16.34 -24.37 18.15
N PRO A 343 -15.72 -25.36 18.81
CA PRO A 343 -16.34 -26.06 19.93
C PRO A 343 -16.40 -25.16 21.16
N THR A 344 -17.61 -24.90 21.66
CA THR A 344 -17.84 -24.26 22.96
C THR A 344 -17.44 -25.21 24.10
N SER A 345 -16.39 -24.87 24.85
CA SER A 345 -16.10 -25.49 26.15
C SER A 345 -16.93 -24.82 27.23
N THR A 346 -17.94 -25.51 27.75
CA THR A 346 -18.65 -25.13 28.98
C THR A 346 -17.76 -25.38 30.20
N THR A 347 -17.29 -24.33 30.86
CA THR A 347 -16.80 -24.41 32.25
C THR A 347 -17.72 -23.62 33.16
N THR A 348 -18.43 -24.35 34.00
CA THR A 348 -19.21 -23.85 35.14
C THR A 348 -18.27 -23.30 36.22
N SER A 349 -18.43 -22.05 36.64
CA SER A 349 -17.81 -21.53 37.86
C SER A 349 -18.82 -20.78 38.72
N SER A 350 -19.06 -21.32 39.92
CA SER A 350 -19.82 -20.70 41.00
C SER A 350 -19.16 -19.40 41.51
N PRO A 351 -19.92 -18.47 42.12
CA PRO A 351 -19.40 -17.15 42.49
C PRO A 351 -18.64 -17.19 43.83
N PRO A 352 -17.47 -16.52 43.97
CA PRO A 352 -16.87 -16.31 45.28
C PRO A 352 -17.36 -15.00 45.92
N LYS A 353 -17.61 -15.13 47.22
CA LYS A 353 -18.02 -14.12 48.18
C LYS A 353 -17.10 -12.91 48.25
N THR A 354 -17.74 -11.75 48.38
CA THR A 354 -17.23 -10.50 48.92
C THR A 354 -16.59 -10.70 50.30
N THR A 355 -15.32 -10.33 50.46
CA THR A 355 -14.74 -10.05 51.78
C THR A 355 -13.87 -8.81 51.69
N THR A 356 -14.24 -7.81 52.49
CA THR A 356 -13.58 -6.53 52.70
C THR A 356 -12.26 -6.72 53.45
N THR A 357 -11.19 -6.08 53.00
CA THR A 357 -10.05 -5.75 53.87
C THR A 357 -9.34 -4.50 53.35
N THR A 358 -9.19 -3.52 54.22
CA THR A 358 -8.64 -2.19 53.96
C THR A 358 -7.18 -2.07 54.39
N VAL A 359 -6.44 -1.24 53.64
CA VAL A 359 -5.21 -0.44 53.96
C VAL A 359 -3.83 -1.07 53.71
N ALA A 360 -3.11 -0.59 52.67
CA ALA A 360 -1.95 0.33 52.76
C ALA A 360 -1.29 0.53 51.36
N PRO A 361 -0.73 1.72 51.03
CA PRO A 361 -0.29 2.05 49.68
C PRO A 361 1.07 1.41 49.40
N THR A 362 1.14 0.63 48.31
CA THR A 362 2.42 0.16 47.78
C THR A 362 2.63 0.81 46.42
N THR A 363 3.74 1.49 46.29
CA THR A 363 4.26 2.18 45.11
C THR A 363 4.25 1.26 43.89
N THR A 364 3.32 1.48 42.96
CA THR A 364 3.33 0.82 41.66
C THR A 364 4.19 1.63 40.71
N THR A 365 5.36 1.07 40.42
CA THR A 365 6.25 1.52 39.34
C THR A 365 5.46 1.47 38.02
N THR A 366 5.28 2.64 37.43
CA THR A 366 4.64 2.83 36.13
C THR A 366 5.51 2.14 35.07
N THR A 367 5.02 1.11 34.41
CA THR A 367 5.66 0.60 33.18
C THR A 367 5.28 1.56 32.07
N THR A 368 6.10 2.60 31.92
CA THR A 368 6.06 3.52 30.78
C THR A 368 6.41 2.75 29.51
N THR A 369 5.45 2.62 28.62
CA THR A 369 5.67 2.45 27.18
C THR A 369 6.35 3.72 26.66
N SER A 370 7.68 3.69 26.58
CA SER A 370 8.46 4.67 25.83
C SER A 370 8.94 4.04 24.52
N THR A 371 8.34 4.48 23.44
CA THR A 371 8.77 4.34 22.06
C THR A 371 10.08 5.11 21.83
N VAL A 372 11.20 4.38 21.73
CA VAL A 372 12.26 4.47 20.69
C VAL A 372 13.09 3.20 20.88
N LYS A 373 13.01 2.23 19.95
CA LYS A 373 13.93 1.08 19.91
C LYS A 373 14.43 0.90 18.49
N THR A 374 15.68 1.29 18.25
CA THR A 374 16.48 0.79 17.13
C THR A 374 16.94 -0.63 17.48
N THR A 375 16.32 -1.63 16.86
CA THR A 375 16.83 -3.01 16.67
C THR A 375 17.45 -3.77 17.87
N SER A 376 16.93 -3.64 19.09
CA SER A 376 17.33 -4.50 20.23
C SER A 376 16.13 -5.07 21.01
N GLY A 377 15.34 -5.91 20.36
CA GLY A 377 14.50 -6.89 21.07
C GLY A 377 15.31 -8.15 21.38
N PRO A 378 14.95 -8.95 22.41
CA PRO A 378 15.64 -10.22 22.72
C PRO A 378 15.57 -11.28 21.60
N SER A 379 14.71 -11.06 20.60
CA SER A 379 14.66 -11.80 19.33
C SER A 379 14.18 -10.92 18.18
N THR A 380 14.80 -11.01 17.00
CA THR A 380 14.56 -10.16 15.82
C THR A 380 13.59 -10.77 14.78
N LEU A 381 12.63 -11.59 15.21
CA LEU A 381 11.63 -12.12 14.27
C LEU A 381 10.71 -10.98 13.80
N LEU A 382 10.73 -10.67 12.51
CA LEU A 382 9.97 -9.58 11.91
C LEU A 382 8.49 -9.96 11.82
N ASP A 383 7.64 -9.19 12.52
CA ASP A 383 6.19 -9.34 12.58
C ASP A 383 5.49 -8.42 11.56
N ALA A 384 4.23 -8.71 11.23
CA ALA A 384 3.38 -7.96 10.31
C ALA A 384 4.02 -7.72 8.93
N GLN A 385 4.64 -8.76 8.37
CA GLN A 385 5.25 -8.72 7.03
C GLN A 385 4.29 -9.29 6.00
N ASP A 386 4.12 -8.57 4.88
CA ASP A 386 3.43 -9.08 3.69
C ASP A 386 4.40 -9.89 2.83
N PHE A 387 3.93 -10.94 2.18
CA PHE A 387 4.70 -11.71 1.20
C PHE A 387 3.92 -11.87 -0.11
N LEU A 388 4.65 -11.89 -1.23
CA LEU A 388 4.12 -12.36 -2.51
C LEU A 388 4.29 -13.88 -2.60
N ALA A 389 3.22 -14.59 -2.95
CA ALA A 389 3.28 -16.03 -3.17
C ALA A 389 4.35 -16.40 -4.21
N GLY A 390 5.29 -17.26 -3.83
CA GLY A 390 6.41 -17.71 -4.66
C GLY A 390 7.59 -16.71 -4.79
N GLN A 391 7.62 -15.66 -3.98
CA GLN A 391 8.79 -14.77 -3.83
C GLN A 391 9.88 -15.44 -2.98
N PHE A 392 11.15 -15.33 -3.41
CA PHE A 392 12.27 -15.80 -2.60
C PHE A 392 12.66 -14.80 -1.51
N PHE A 393 12.94 -15.32 -0.32
CA PHE A 393 13.48 -14.54 0.80
C PHE A 393 14.34 -15.43 1.71
N ASP A 394 15.13 -14.80 2.58
CA ASP A 394 15.81 -15.47 3.69
C ASP A 394 15.10 -15.18 5.01
N ILE A 395 15.22 -16.10 5.96
CA ILE A 395 14.82 -15.89 7.37
C ILE A 395 16.10 -15.93 8.22
N ARG A 396 16.37 -14.86 8.96
CA ARG A 396 17.42 -14.82 9.98
C ARG A 396 16.77 -14.75 11.36
N VAL A 397 17.19 -15.63 12.26
CA VAL A 397 16.81 -15.59 13.67
C VAL A 397 18.05 -15.32 14.49
N GLU A 398 17.99 -14.28 15.32
CA GLU A 398 19.03 -13.96 16.29
C GLU A 398 18.47 -13.97 17.72
N VAL A 399 19.13 -14.69 18.62
CA VAL A 399 18.88 -14.65 20.07
C VAL A 399 19.97 -13.79 20.70
N HIS A 400 19.58 -12.63 21.23
CA HIS A 400 20.50 -11.65 21.82
C HIS A 400 20.62 -11.83 23.33
N ALA A 401 21.85 -11.82 23.84
CA ALA A 401 22.15 -11.84 25.27
C ALA A 401 23.08 -10.67 25.64
N PRO A 402 22.51 -9.49 25.97
CA PRO A 402 23.28 -8.33 26.43
C PRO A 402 24.07 -8.66 27.71
N VAL A 403 25.33 -8.22 27.78
CA VAL A 403 26.27 -8.46 28.88
C VAL A 403 26.27 -7.31 29.90
N ASN A 404 26.05 -6.08 29.43
CA ASN A 404 25.95 -4.84 30.20
C ASN A 404 24.87 -3.93 29.60
N GLY A 405 24.69 -2.74 30.19
CA GLY A 405 23.61 -1.82 29.84
C GLY A 405 22.32 -2.10 30.61
N SER A 406 21.29 -1.33 30.31
CA SER A 406 19.96 -1.43 30.92
C SER A 406 19.23 -2.75 30.61
N GLU A 407 19.61 -3.43 29.52
CA GLU A 407 19.02 -4.70 29.06
C GLU A 407 19.87 -5.93 29.41
N ALA A 408 20.84 -5.79 30.31
CA ALA A 408 21.78 -6.87 30.66
C ALA A 408 21.08 -8.16 31.13
N THR A 409 21.55 -9.28 30.60
CA THR A 409 21.14 -10.65 30.96
C THR A 409 22.33 -11.38 31.62
N ASN A 410 22.34 -12.72 31.61
CA ASN A 410 23.52 -13.50 31.99
C ASN A 410 24.64 -13.48 30.91
N GLY A 411 24.40 -12.84 29.76
CA GLY A 411 25.34 -12.74 28.65
C GLY A 411 25.53 -14.04 27.86
N VAL A 412 24.68 -15.05 28.05
CA VAL A 412 24.77 -16.34 27.34
C VAL A 412 23.51 -16.51 26.47
N PRO A 413 23.63 -16.45 25.13
CA PRO A 413 22.47 -16.65 24.26
C PRO A 413 22.01 -18.11 24.28
N ASP A 414 20.71 -18.33 24.11
CA ASP A 414 20.18 -19.68 23.92
C ASP A 414 20.70 -20.25 22.61
N THR A 415 21.22 -21.48 22.63
CA THR A 415 21.75 -22.18 21.46
C THR A 415 20.83 -23.30 20.99
N ASN A 416 19.79 -23.62 21.77
CA ASN A 416 18.79 -24.65 21.48
C ASN A 416 17.45 -24.04 21.03
N PHE A 417 17.45 -22.80 20.55
CA PHE A 417 16.24 -22.18 20.04
C PHE A 417 15.72 -22.90 18.78
N ALA A 418 14.41 -22.85 18.60
CA ALA A 418 13.71 -23.49 17.50
C ALA A 418 12.72 -22.52 16.84
N LEU A 419 12.67 -22.55 15.50
CA LEU A 419 11.68 -21.80 14.72
C LEU A 419 10.68 -22.80 14.13
N THR A 420 9.39 -22.59 14.37
CA THR A 420 8.31 -23.30 13.66
C THR A 420 7.53 -22.33 12.78
N VAL A 421 6.99 -22.84 11.69
CA VAL A 421 6.14 -22.09 10.74
C VAL A 421 4.90 -22.92 10.43
N GLY A 422 3.74 -22.28 10.38
CA GLY A 422 2.48 -22.90 9.94
C GLY A 422 1.42 -21.85 9.64
N LYS A 423 0.35 -22.22 8.96
CA LYS A 423 -0.79 -21.30 8.76
C LYS A 423 -1.47 -20.99 10.09
N VAL A 424 -2.01 -19.78 10.22
CA VAL A 424 -2.77 -19.38 11.41
C VAL A 424 -3.92 -20.38 11.65
N GLY A 425 -3.93 -20.98 12.84
CA GLY A 425 -4.91 -22.02 13.22
C GLY A 425 -4.46 -23.46 12.96
N GLU A 426 -3.30 -23.67 12.33
CA GLU A 426 -2.66 -24.98 12.15
C GLU A 426 -1.48 -25.16 13.10
N ALA A 427 -1.07 -26.40 13.34
CA ALA A 427 0.11 -26.67 14.15
C ALA A 427 1.38 -26.33 13.34
N GLY A 428 2.18 -25.37 13.82
CA GLY A 428 3.46 -25.05 13.21
C GLY A 428 4.42 -26.24 13.23
N VAL A 429 5.15 -26.43 12.13
CA VAL A 429 6.20 -27.46 12.00
C VAL A 429 7.58 -26.78 11.96
N PRO A 430 8.68 -27.47 12.29
CA PRO A 430 10.02 -26.88 12.20
C PRO A 430 10.28 -26.20 10.86
N ALA A 431 10.85 -25.00 10.85
CA ALA A 431 11.01 -24.18 9.64
C ALA A 431 11.78 -24.92 8.53
N ALA A 432 12.85 -25.65 8.89
CA ALA A 432 13.58 -26.49 7.93
C ALA A 432 12.68 -27.54 7.25
N GLN A 433 11.81 -28.19 8.03
CA GLN A 433 10.82 -29.12 7.51
C GLN A 433 9.76 -28.42 6.65
N PHE A 434 9.25 -27.27 7.09
CA PHE A 434 8.23 -26.51 6.37
C PHE A 434 8.71 -26.10 4.98
N PHE A 435 9.93 -25.57 4.87
CA PHE A 435 10.52 -25.10 3.61
C PHE A 435 11.25 -26.18 2.82
N GLY A 436 11.38 -27.41 3.34
CA GLY A 436 12.10 -28.49 2.69
C GLY A 436 13.60 -28.23 2.54
N VAL A 437 14.21 -27.54 3.51
CA VAL A 437 15.65 -27.22 3.55
C VAL A 437 16.32 -27.96 4.71
N ASP A 438 17.64 -28.10 4.64
CA ASP A 438 18.42 -28.61 5.78
C ASP A 438 18.39 -27.62 6.94
N GLU A 439 18.35 -28.13 8.18
CA GLU A 439 18.44 -27.29 9.38
C GLU A 439 19.78 -26.51 9.37
N PRO A 440 19.76 -25.17 9.42
CA PRO A 440 20.97 -24.37 9.35
C PRO A 440 21.92 -24.62 10.53
N ALA A 441 23.21 -24.50 10.25
CA ALA A 441 24.22 -24.53 11.31
C ALA A 441 24.03 -23.35 12.28
N LEU A 442 24.30 -23.59 13.56
CA LEU A 442 24.31 -22.52 14.56
C LEU A 442 25.52 -21.61 14.34
N GLU A 443 25.26 -20.32 14.29
CA GLU A 443 26.27 -19.27 14.23
C GLU A 443 26.33 -18.52 15.57
N ALA A 444 27.48 -17.94 15.89
CA ALA A 444 27.66 -17.14 17.10
C ALA A 444 28.68 -16.03 16.91
N TRP A 445 28.38 -14.84 17.43
CA TRP A 445 29.28 -13.67 17.44
C TRP A 445 28.90 -12.72 18.57
N ASN A 446 29.55 -11.56 18.62
CA ASN A 446 29.14 -10.45 19.47
C ASN A 446 29.21 -9.13 18.70
N PHE A 447 28.45 -8.15 19.19
CA PHE A 447 28.49 -6.78 18.69
C PHE A 447 28.29 -5.80 19.86
N THR A 448 28.47 -4.52 19.58
CA THR A 448 28.27 -3.45 20.56
C THR A 448 27.37 -2.37 20.00
N TRP A 449 26.50 -1.81 20.83
CA TRP A 449 25.65 -0.66 20.47
C TRP A 449 25.54 0.33 21.64
N PHE A 450 25.12 1.56 21.37
CA PHE A 450 24.82 2.54 22.40
C PHE A 450 23.32 2.58 22.65
N GLU A 451 22.91 2.31 23.90
CA GLU A 451 21.48 2.19 24.24
C GLU A 451 20.71 3.51 24.20
N ASP A 452 21.41 4.61 24.43
CA ASP A 452 20.88 5.96 24.31
C ASP A 452 22.01 6.97 24.04
N LEU A 453 21.62 8.23 23.87
CA LEU A 453 22.56 9.34 23.66
C LEU A 453 23.46 9.58 24.88
N PHE A 454 23.03 9.24 26.10
CA PHE A 454 23.87 9.38 27.29
C PHE A 454 24.98 8.34 27.30
N ALA A 455 24.69 7.10 26.91
CA ALA A 455 25.66 6.03 26.75
C ALA A 455 26.63 6.35 25.60
N GLN A 456 26.14 6.94 24.51
CA GLN A 456 26.99 7.42 23.42
C GLN A 456 27.94 8.54 23.87
N ASP A 457 27.43 9.56 24.56
CA ASP A 457 28.22 10.67 25.10
C ASP A 457 29.24 10.20 26.14
N ALA A 458 28.83 9.27 27.01
CA ALA A 458 29.69 8.64 28.01
C ALA A 458 30.67 7.63 27.41
N LYS A 459 30.49 7.25 26.13
CA LYS A 459 31.25 6.20 25.42
C LYS A 459 31.21 4.85 26.14
N THR A 460 30.04 4.49 26.65
CA THR A 460 29.78 3.24 27.37
C THR A 460 28.86 2.34 26.55
N PRO A 461 29.37 1.61 25.54
CA PRO A 461 28.53 0.75 24.72
C PRO A 461 28.09 -0.51 25.47
N SER A 462 26.91 -1.01 25.11
CA SER A 462 26.38 -2.30 25.52
C SER A 462 26.93 -3.40 24.61
N LEU A 463 27.60 -4.40 25.19
CA LEU A 463 28.08 -5.61 24.53
C LEU A 463 26.96 -6.65 24.50
N VAL A 464 26.73 -7.27 23.34
CA VAL A 464 25.68 -8.28 23.13
C VAL A 464 26.30 -9.52 22.50
N ASN A 465 26.10 -10.68 23.13
CA ASN A 465 26.43 -11.97 22.55
C ASN A 465 25.23 -12.51 21.78
N VAL A 466 25.46 -13.13 20.63
CA VAL A 466 24.40 -13.57 19.70
C VAL A 466 24.58 -15.04 19.36
N ALA A 467 23.47 -15.77 19.32
CA ALA A 467 23.36 -17.06 18.64
C ALA A 467 22.32 -16.95 17.52
N ALA A 468 22.61 -17.50 16.34
CA ALA A 468 21.75 -17.32 15.19
C ALA A 468 21.70 -18.51 14.23
N LYS A 469 20.65 -18.54 13.42
CA LYS A 469 20.45 -19.47 12.29
C LYS A 469 19.84 -18.69 11.13
N ALA A 470 20.23 -19.05 9.91
CA ALA A 470 19.71 -18.45 8.70
C ALA A 470 19.15 -19.51 7.73
N TYR A 471 17.86 -19.43 7.44
CA TYR A 471 17.18 -20.22 6.42
C TYR A 471 17.25 -19.43 5.12
N ARG A 472 17.97 -19.95 4.13
CA ARG A 472 18.31 -19.22 2.91
C ARG A 472 17.40 -19.61 1.75
N ARG A 473 16.98 -18.63 0.95
CA ARG A 473 16.19 -18.78 -0.28
C ARG A 473 14.98 -19.72 -0.09
N VAL A 474 14.11 -19.35 0.84
CA VAL A 474 12.82 -19.99 1.07
C VAL A 474 11.70 -19.22 0.36
N ALA A 475 10.51 -19.81 0.27
CA ALA A 475 9.32 -19.15 -0.29
C ALA A 475 8.05 -19.67 0.40
N LEU A 476 7.04 -18.80 0.45
CA LEU A 476 5.67 -19.15 0.81
C LEU A 476 4.83 -19.16 -0.47
N TYR A 477 4.12 -20.26 -0.75
CA TYR A 477 3.34 -20.40 -1.98
C TYR A 477 1.85 -20.20 -1.75
N GLU A 478 1.28 -20.76 -0.69
CA GLU A 478 -0.16 -20.67 -0.50
C GLU A 478 -0.55 -19.32 0.13
N PRO A 479 -1.48 -18.55 -0.46
CA PRO A 479 -2.00 -17.34 0.17
C PRO A 479 -2.62 -17.60 1.54
N GLY A 480 -2.58 -16.58 2.40
CA GLY A 480 -3.11 -16.61 3.76
C GLY A 480 -2.11 -16.17 4.83
N SER A 481 -2.55 -16.17 6.08
CA SER A 481 -1.75 -15.76 7.22
C SER A 481 -0.98 -16.95 7.81
N TYR A 482 0.29 -16.73 8.16
CA TYR A 482 1.20 -17.69 8.75
C TYR A 482 1.69 -17.20 10.11
N GLU A 483 1.86 -18.13 11.05
CA GLU A 483 2.57 -17.88 12.31
C GLU A 483 3.97 -18.48 12.21
N ALA A 484 4.98 -17.64 12.39
CA ALA A 484 6.35 -18.05 12.67
C ALA A 484 6.59 -17.93 14.18
N VAL A 485 6.83 -19.04 14.86
CA VAL A 485 7.01 -19.09 16.31
C VAL A 485 8.44 -19.44 16.65
N LEU A 486 9.15 -18.50 17.27
CA LEU A 486 10.47 -18.70 17.84
C LEU A 486 10.34 -19.10 19.31
N THR A 487 10.83 -20.29 19.65
CA THR A 487 10.98 -20.75 21.04
C THR A 487 12.43 -20.63 21.48
N TYR A 488 12.69 -19.89 22.56
CA TYR A 488 14.02 -19.68 23.14
C TYR A 488 13.89 -19.37 24.65
N ASN A 489 14.84 -19.83 25.47
CA ASN A 489 14.86 -19.64 26.92
C ASN A 489 13.55 -20.03 27.64
N GLY A 490 12.80 -20.99 27.11
CA GLY A 490 11.49 -21.39 27.62
C GLY A 490 10.36 -20.36 27.38
N THR A 491 10.61 -19.38 26.52
CA THR A 491 9.65 -18.36 26.08
C THR A 491 9.38 -18.48 24.58
N ASN A 492 8.24 -17.96 24.13
CA ASN A 492 7.87 -17.91 22.71
C ASN A 492 7.71 -16.47 22.26
N THR A 493 8.17 -16.19 21.04
CA THR A 493 7.85 -14.98 20.29
C THR A 493 7.23 -15.39 18.96
N THR A 494 6.08 -14.84 18.63
CA THR A 494 5.34 -15.14 17.41
C THR A 494 5.37 -13.93 16.48
N ALA A 495 5.64 -14.18 15.20
CA ALA A 495 5.41 -13.23 14.11
C ALA A 495 4.29 -13.75 13.21
N VAL A 496 3.45 -12.84 12.74
CA VAL A 496 2.39 -13.11 11.76
C VAL A 496 2.84 -12.56 10.41
N TRP A 497 2.82 -13.43 9.40
CA TRP A 497 3.16 -13.11 8.03
C TRP A 497 1.94 -13.30 7.13
N ASP A 498 1.66 -12.35 6.26
CA ASP A 498 0.51 -12.39 5.36
C ASP A 498 0.95 -12.60 3.92
N VAL A 499 0.69 -13.79 3.36
CA VAL A 499 0.90 -14.03 1.93
C VAL A 499 -0.31 -13.52 1.17
N ARG A 500 -0.12 -12.44 0.41
CA ARG A 500 -1.22 -11.76 -0.29
C ARG A 500 -1.77 -12.63 -1.42
N ASP A 501 -3.10 -12.73 -1.46
CA ASP A 501 -3.83 -13.41 -2.53
C ASP A 501 -3.93 -12.50 -3.76
N LEU A 502 -2.88 -12.53 -4.60
CA LEU A 502 -2.79 -11.77 -5.84
C LEU A 502 -3.00 -12.65 -7.06
N SER A 503 -3.64 -12.07 -8.08
CA SER A 503 -3.89 -12.75 -9.35
C SER A 503 -2.59 -13.18 -10.04
N GLU A 504 -2.59 -14.40 -10.59
CA GLU A 504 -1.49 -14.89 -11.45
C GLU A 504 -1.67 -14.47 -12.93
N VAL A 505 -2.73 -13.73 -13.25
CA VAL A 505 -3.01 -13.28 -14.61
C VAL A 505 -2.18 -12.05 -14.95
N ARG A 506 -1.28 -12.18 -15.93
CA ARG A 506 -0.50 -11.05 -16.45
C ARG A 506 -1.39 -10.09 -17.23
N LYS A 507 -1.53 -8.86 -16.71
CA LYS A 507 -2.33 -7.76 -17.28
C LYS A 507 -1.48 -6.73 -18.03
N THR A 508 -0.18 -6.63 -17.72
CA THR A 508 0.77 -5.76 -18.45
C THR A 508 1.94 -6.54 -19.05
N LYS A 509 2.41 -6.11 -20.22
CA LYS A 509 3.62 -6.67 -20.86
C LYS A 509 4.86 -5.96 -20.35
N ASN A 510 4.81 -4.63 -20.29
CA ASN A 510 5.95 -3.79 -19.94
C ASN A 510 5.71 -2.99 -18.67
N VAL A 511 6.78 -2.65 -17.95
CA VAL A 511 6.75 -1.74 -16.81
C VAL A 511 7.78 -0.65 -17.02
N LEU A 512 7.35 0.61 -16.95
CA LEU A 512 8.19 1.80 -16.95
C LEU A 512 8.01 2.53 -15.63
N LEU A 513 8.97 2.39 -14.73
CA LEU A 513 8.98 3.01 -13.41
C LEU A 513 9.90 4.24 -13.40
N PHE A 514 9.32 5.41 -13.23
CA PHE A 514 10.04 6.64 -13.00
C PHE A 514 10.16 6.92 -11.50
N ILE A 515 11.39 7.23 -11.05
CA ILE A 515 11.67 7.69 -9.70
C ILE A 515 12.20 9.12 -9.75
N GLY A 516 11.46 10.07 -9.18
CA GLY A 516 12.01 11.37 -8.84
C GLY A 516 12.56 11.33 -7.42
N ASP A 517 13.85 11.05 -7.26
CA ASP A 517 14.48 10.91 -5.92
C ASP A 517 14.23 12.20 -5.10
N GLY A 518 13.62 12.06 -3.92
CA GLY A 518 13.28 13.18 -3.04
C GLY A 518 12.11 14.09 -3.50
N MET A 519 11.39 13.74 -4.57
CA MET A 519 10.32 14.56 -5.16
C MET A 519 9.06 14.62 -4.29
N THR A 520 8.55 15.84 -4.03
CA THR A 520 7.31 16.06 -3.27
C THR A 520 6.24 16.82 -4.04
N THR A 521 4.98 16.72 -3.58
CA THR A 521 3.83 17.43 -4.17
C THR A 521 4.04 18.95 -4.22
N ASN A 522 4.72 19.52 -3.24
CA ASN A 522 5.04 20.95 -3.19
C ASN A 522 6.01 21.34 -4.30
N MET A 523 7.01 20.49 -4.58
CA MET A 523 7.94 20.71 -5.70
C MET A 523 7.23 20.65 -7.05
N ILE A 524 6.32 19.69 -7.25
CA ILE A 524 5.52 19.59 -8.48
C ILE A 524 4.70 20.86 -8.67
N THR A 525 4.11 21.39 -7.60
CA THR A 525 3.36 22.65 -7.65
C THR A 525 4.26 23.85 -7.99
N ALA A 526 5.45 23.93 -7.40
CA ALA A 526 6.43 24.97 -7.71
C ALA A 526 6.92 24.88 -9.17
N ALA A 527 7.30 23.69 -9.64
CA ALA A 527 7.72 23.42 -11.01
C ALA A 527 6.61 23.78 -12.02
N ARG A 528 5.35 23.42 -11.72
CA ARG A 528 4.20 23.80 -12.55
C ARG A 528 4.09 25.32 -12.71
N LEU A 529 4.27 26.06 -11.62
CA LEU A 529 4.21 27.52 -11.63
C LEU A 529 5.38 28.16 -12.42
N ILE A 530 6.57 27.55 -12.35
CA ILE A 530 7.75 27.98 -13.13
C ILE A 530 7.54 27.79 -14.64
N ALA A 531 7.04 26.62 -15.06
CA ALA A 531 7.01 26.24 -16.47
C ALA A 531 5.69 26.62 -17.19
N HIS A 532 4.54 26.41 -16.56
CA HIS A 532 3.25 26.43 -17.26
C HIS A 532 2.52 27.78 -17.22
N LYS A 533 3.10 28.78 -16.53
CA LYS A 533 2.57 30.15 -16.33
C LYS A 533 1.14 30.15 -15.76
N GLN A 534 0.68 31.32 -15.33
CA GLN A 534 -0.71 31.53 -14.95
C GLN A 534 -1.28 32.81 -15.56
N LYS A 535 -2.60 32.85 -15.70
CA LYS A 535 -3.35 34.06 -16.02
C LYS A 535 -4.58 34.12 -15.11
N ASN A 536 -4.71 35.21 -14.35
CA ASN A 536 -5.80 35.39 -13.38
C ASN A 536 -5.93 34.20 -12.40
N GLY A 537 -4.80 33.68 -11.90
CA GLY A 537 -4.77 32.55 -10.97
C GLY A 537 -5.07 31.17 -11.56
N ARG A 538 -5.11 31.03 -12.90
CA ARG A 538 -5.28 29.73 -13.57
C ARG A 538 -4.04 29.38 -14.39
N TYR A 539 -3.54 28.16 -14.25
CA TYR A 539 -2.46 27.65 -15.09
C TYR A 539 -2.87 27.64 -16.57
N LEU A 540 -1.96 28.01 -17.48
CA LEU A 540 -2.26 28.02 -18.91
C LEU A 540 -2.26 26.61 -19.52
N THR A 541 -1.42 25.73 -18.99
CA THR A 541 -1.29 24.32 -19.38
C THR A 541 -1.00 23.47 -18.14
N LYS A 542 -1.05 22.15 -18.29
CA LYS A 542 -0.76 21.16 -17.25
C LYS A 542 0.59 20.48 -17.53
N MET A 543 1.24 19.99 -16.47
CA MET A 543 2.37 19.07 -16.60
C MET A 543 1.93 17.73 -17.20
N ALA A 544 2.85 16.90 -17.68
CA ALA A 544 2.53 15.54 -18.09
C ALA A 544 2.08 14.68 -16.90
N LEU A 545 2.71 14.85 -15.73
CA LEU A 545 2.28 14.20 -14.48
C LEU A 545 0.80 14.48 -14.15
N ASP A 546 0.35 15.74 -14.33
CA ASP A 546 -1.04 16.18 -14.07
C ASP A 546 -2.11 15.55 -14.99
N GLN A 547 -1.68 14.81 -16.01
CA GLN A 547 -2.54 14.19 -17.03
C GLN A 547 -2.69 12.68 -16.84
N PHE A 548 -2.06 12.10 -15.82
CA PHE A 548 -2.23 10.70 -15.49
C PHE A 548 -3.66 10.42 -14.97
N PRO A 549 -4.26 9.28 -15.34
CA PRO A 549 -5.60 8.89 -14.92
C PRO A 549 -5.68 8.47 -13.44
N ALA A 550 -4.59 7.98 -12.86
CA ALA A 550 -4.50 7.66 -11.43
C ALA A 550 -3.49 8.55 -10.71
N LEU A 551 -3.90 9.01 -9.53
CA LEU A 551 -3.06 9.70 -8.54
C LEU A 551 -3.33 9.08 -7.16
N GLY A 552 -2.26 8.67 -6.50
CA GLY A 552 -2.25 8.24 -5.11
C GLY A 552 -1.07 8.83 -4.35
N HIS A 553 -0.91 8.44 -3.10
CA HIS A 553 0.23 8.78 -2.25
C HIS A 553 0.74 7.52 -1.53
N GLN A 554 2.05 7.44 -1.33
CA GLN A 554 2.67 6.36 -0.57
C GLN A 554 3.37 6.87 0.69
N MET A 555 3.30 6.06 1.76
CA MET A 555 3.97 6.32 3.05
C MET A 555 5.39 5.73 3.06
N THR A 556 6.37 6.59 3.30
CA THR A 556 7.80 6.30 3.03
C THR A 556 8.63 5.89 4.25
N HIS A 557 8.08 5.94 5.46
CA HIS A 557 8.80 5.56 6.69
C HIS A 557 9.37 4.13 6.64
N SER A 558 10.44 3.87 7.39
CA SER A 558 11.19 2.62 7.37
C SER A 558 10.96 1.75 8.62
N ILE A 559 11.60 0.58 8.72
CA ILE A 559 11.45 -0.30 9.90
C ILE A 559 11.98 0.36 11.17
N ASP A 560 13.11 1.06 11.07
CA ASP A 560 13.88 1.55 12.22
C ASP A 560 13.98 3.08 12.29
N SER A 561 13.39 3.79 11.33
CA SER A 561 13.37 5.26 11.28
C SER A 561 12.09 5.78 10.63
N PHE A 562 11.52 6.85 11.21
CA PHE A 562 10.44 7.61 10.57
C PHE A 562 10.92 8.29 9.27
N ILE A 563 12.21 8.59 9.15
CA ILE A 563 12.80 9.18 7.95
C ILE A 563 13.65 8.13 7.25
N THR A 564 13.27 7.77 6.04
CA THR A 564 13.97 6.81 5.19
C THR A 564 15.15 7.49 4.47
N ASP A 565 16.19 6.73 4.11
CA ASP A 565 17.12 7.13 3.06
C ASP A 565 16.71 6.50 1.71
N SER A 566 17.43 6.80 0.62
CA SER A 566 17.10 6.24 -0.70
C SER A 566 17.26 4.71 -0.75
N ALA A 567 18.15 4.12 0.05
CA ALA A 567 18.42 2.68 0.01
C ALA A 567 17.25 1.85 0.51
N ASN A 568 16.75 2.15 1.70
CA ASN A 568 15.68 1.37 2.29
C ASN A 568 14.29 1.70 1.71
N SER A 569 14.09 2.93 1.22
CA SER A 569 12.88 3.27 0.47
C SER A 569 12.84 2.56 -0.89
N ALA A 570 13.92 2.60 -1.67
CA ALA A 570 14.01 1.84 -2.92
C ALA A 570 13.84 0.33 -2.69
N SER A 571 14.45 -0.21 -1.63
CA SER A 571 14.24 -1.61 -1.23
C SER A 571 12.76 -1.92 -0.97
N ALA A 572 12.03 -1.03 -0.30
CA ALA A 572 10.60 -1.19 -0.07
C ALA A 572 9.79 -1.17 -1.37
N LEU A 573 10.09 -0.25 -2.28
CA LEU A 573 9.44 -0.16 -3.59
C LEU A 573 9.67 -1.40 -4.45
N TYR A 574 10.83 -2.05 -4.33
CA TYR A 574 11.24 -3.11 -5.26
C TYR A 574 11.09 -4.51 -4.71
N THR A 575 11.03 -4.68 -3.38
CA THR A 575 10.87 -6.00 -2.77
C THR A 575 9.49 -6.21 -2.17
N GLY A 576 8.75 -5.16 -1.86
CA GLY A 576 7.50 -5.27 -1.10
C GLY A 576 7.72 -5.42 0.40
N HIS A 577 8.94 -5.18 0.88
CA HIS A 577 9.32 -5.27 2.29
C HIS A 577 10.05 -4.01 2.73
N LYS A 578 9.64 -3.43 3.86
CA LYS A 578 10.39 -2.31 4.45
C LYS A 578 11.79 -2.78 4.84
N SER A 579 12.74 -1.85 4.90
CA SER A 579 14.13 -2.16 5.24
C SER A 579 14.71 -1.10 6.19
N SER A 580 15.91 -1.34 6.68
CA SER A 580 16.68 -0.48 7.58
C SER A 580 17.49 0.55 6.82
N VAL A 581 17.65 1.75 7.38
CA VAL A 581 18.44 2.83 6.74
C VAL A 581 19.82 2.32 6.26
N ASN A 582 20.18 2.69 5.03
CA ASN A 582 21.34 2.25 4.22
C ASN A 582 21.25 0.86 3.58
N ALA A 583 20.28 0.03 3.93
CA ALA A 583 20.20 -1.33 3.42
C ALA A 583 19.55 -1.41 2.03
N LEU A 584 20.09 -2.30 1.20
CA LEU A 584 19.66 -2.61 -0.16
C LEU A 584 19.20 -4.07 -0.20
N GLY A 585 17.90 -4.29 -0.39
CA GLY A 585 17.30 -5.61 -0.64
C GLY A 585 17.46 -6.64 0.49
N VAL A 586 17.76 -6.20 1.71
CA VAL A 586 17.95 -7.05 2.90
C VAL A 586 17.22 -6.49 4.12
N TYR A 587 16.99 -7.32 5.12
CA TYR A 587 16.75 -6.83 6.48
C TYR A 587 18.06 -6.80 7.25
N ALA A 588 18.40 -5.66 7.86
CA ALA A 588 19.67 -5.54 8.58
C ALA A 588 19.70 -6.45 9.81
N ASP A 589 20.77 -7.22 9.95
CA ASP A 589 21.04 -8.10 11.09
C ASP A 589 22.26 -7.61 11.91
N SER A 590 22.65 -8.32 12.96
CA SER A 590 23.77 -7.90 13.83
C SER A 590 25.12 -8.51 13.47
N SER A 591 25.20 -9.32 12.41
CA SER A 591 26.44 -9.94 11.95
C SER A 591 27.42 -8.89 11.40
N LYS A 592 28.70 -9.22 11.25
CA LYS A 592 29.72 -8.25 10.81
C LYS A 592 29.78 -8.11 9.29
N ASP A 593 29.42 -9.16 8.56
CA ASP A 593 29.52 -9.20 7.11
C ASP A 593 28.30 -8.49 6.51
N PRO A 594 28.49 -7.38 5.77
CA PRO A 594 27.37 -6.62 5.21
C PRO A 594 26.57 -7.38 4.14
N TYR A 595 27.06 -8.54 3.69
CA TYR A 595 26.41 -9.39 2.69
C TYR A 595 25.72 -10.62 3.29
N ASP A 596 25.85 -10.87 4.60
CA ASP A 596 25.24 -12.05 5.25
C ASP A 596 23.78 -11.83 5.64
N ASP A 597 23.31 -10.58 5.63
CA ASP A 597 21.94 -10.20 5.98
C ASP A 597 20.88 -11.01 5.20
N PRO A 598 19.72 -11.28 5.82
CA PRO A 598 18.59 -11.94 5.15
C PRO A 598 18.09 -11.12 3.96
N LYS A 599 18.05 -11.77 2.79
CA LYS A 599 17.79 -11.17 1.48
C LYS A 599 16.32 -11.30 1.09
N VAL A 600 15.84 -10.39 0.26
CA VAL A 600 14.47 -10.43 -0.29
C VAL A 600 14.52 -10.20 -1.79
N GLU A 601 13.83 -11.03 -2.56
CA GLU A 601 13.82 -10.97 -4.03
C GLU A 601 13.06 -9.72 -4.52
N SER A 602 13.64 -9.02 -5.50
CA SER A 602 13.07 -7.82 -6.10
C SER A 602 12.11 -8.14 -7.24
N ILE A 603 11.26 -7.18 -7.60
CA ILE A 603 10.30 -7.33 -8.70
C ILE A 603 10.96 -7.52 -10.06
N MET A 604 12.18 -7.01 -10.27
CA MET A 604 12.93 -7.27 -11.51
C MET A 604 13.51 -8.70 -11.53
N GLU A 605 14.01 -9.19 -10.40
CA GLU A 605 14.44 -10.59 -10.24
C GLU A 605 13.25 -11.53 -10.51
N ILE A 606 12.08 -11.25 -9.91
CA ILE A 606 10.84 -12.00 -10.16
C ILE A 606 10.41 -11.93 -11.62
N PHE A 607 10.37 -10.73 -12.22
CA PHE A 607 9.96 -10.53 -13.61
C PHE A 607 10.84 -11.34 -14.57
N TYR A 608 12.16 -11.32 -14.38
CA TYR A 608 13.07 -12.13 -15.20
C TYR A 608 12.87 -13.62 -14.95
N ARG A 609 12.81 -14.05 -13.69
CA ARG A 609 12.61 -15.46 -13.34
C ARG A 609 11.35 -16.06 -13.96
N LEU A 610 10.26 -15.28 -13.99
CA LEU A 610 8.97 -15.76 -14.49
C LEU A 610 8.83 -15.67 -16.02
N TYR A 611 9.42 -14.65 -16.64
CA TYR A 611 9.14 -14.33 -18.04
C TYR A 611 10.37 -14.29 -18.95
N GLY A 612 11.58 -14.22 -18.41
CA GLY A 612 12.81 -13.98 -19.18
C GLY A 612 12.81 -12.65 -19.93
N GLY A 613 12.04 -11.66 -19.45
CA GLY A 613 11.89 -10.35 -20.06
C GLY A 613 13.16 -9.49 -19.95
N LYS A 614 13.21 -8.39 -20.70
CA LYS A 614 14.39 -7.51 -20.74
C LYS A 614 14.40 -6.51 -19.61
N LEU A 615 15.58 -6.18 -19.09
CA LEU A 615 15.73 -5.35 -17.89
C LEU A 615 16.61 -4.14 -18.17
N GLY A 616 16.23 -2.97 -17.64
CA GLY A 616 17.05 -1.77 -17.79
C GLY A 616 16.97 -0.81 -16.61
N ILE A 617 18.06 -0.09 -16.41
CA ILE A 617 18.17 1.00 -15.44
C ILE A 617 18.77 2.25 -16.08
N VAL A 618 18.19 3.39 -15.76
CA VAL A 618 18.64 4.73 -16.18
C VAL A 618 18.66 5.62 -14.94
N SER A 619 19.75 6.36 -14.72
CA SER A 619 19.82 7.36 -13.63
C SER A 619 20.66 8.56 -14.04
N THR A 620 20.31 9.76 -13.54
CA THR A 620 21.18 10.94 -13.63
C THR A 620 22.27 10.99 -12.56
N ALA A 621 22.30 10.04 -11.62
CA ALA A 621 23.33 9.90 -10.59
C ALA A 621 24.39 8.85 -10.96
N PHE A 622 25.26 8.55 -9.99
CA PHE A 622 26.10 7.36 -9.99
C PHE A 622 25.23 6.12 -10.24
N LEU A 623 25.66 5.23 -11.13
CA LEU A 623 24.97 3.97 -11.35
C LEU A 623 24.96 3.08 -10.09
N ALA A 624 25.95 3.22 -9.21
CA ALA A 624 26.01 2.50 -7.94
C ALA A 624 25.17 3.14 -6.81
N ASP A 625 24.44 4.25 -7.07
CA ASP A 625 23.57 4.84 -6.05
C ASP A 625 22.45 3.88 -5.65
N ALA A 626 21.85 4.15 -4.49
CA ALA A 626 20.86 3.28 -3.86
C ALA A 626 19.68 2.90 -4.76
N THR A 627 19.08 3.85 -5.46
CA THR A 627 17.88 3.62 -6.27
C THR A 627 18.11 2.62 -7.40
N PRO A 628 19.12 2.74 -8.27
CA PRO A 628 19.44 1.65 -9.21
C PRO A 628 19.95 0.39 -8.50
N ALA A 629 20.70 0.52 -7.41
CA ALA A 629 21.31 -0.60 -6.70
C ALA A 629 20.29 -1.59 -6.11
N ALA A 630 19.18 -1.09 -5.54
CA ALA A 630 18.25 -1.89 -4.74
C ALA A 630 17.53 -3.02 -5.51
N PHE A 631 17.56 -3.02 -6.85
CA PHE A 631 17.01 -4.13 -7.64
C PHE A 631 17.83 -5.42 -7.56
N THR A 632 19.15 -5.32 -7.43
CA THR A 632 20.07 -6.48 -7.50
C THR A 632 21.00 -6.60 -6.32
N ALA A 633 21.42 -5.48 -5.73
CA ALA A 633 22.32 -5.50 -4.59
C ALA A 633 21.58 -6.02 -3.34
N LYS A 634 22.25 -6.89 -2.58
CA LYS A 634 21.79 -7.41 -1.29
C LYS A 634 22.86 -7.13 -0.24
N THR A 635 22.78 -5.98 0.42
CA THR A 635 23.78 -5.51 1.39
C THR A 635 23.15 -4.56 2.40
N ARG A 636 23.58 -4.58 3.67
CA ARG A 636 23.14 -3.57 4.65
C ARG A 636 23.76 -2.19 4.44
N SER A 637 24.74 -2.07 3.54
CA SER A 637 25.46 -0.82 3.29
C SER A 637 25.43 -0.47 1.81
N ARG A 638 24.73 0.63 1.50
CA ARG A 638 24.69 1.24 0.17
C ARG A 638 26.05 1.73 -0.36
N ASP A 639 27.05 1.88 0.51
CA ASP A 639 28.38 2.38 0.15
C ASP A 639 29.29 1.32 -0.49
N GLU A 640 28.82 0.07 -0.58
CA GLU A 640 29.54 -1.04 -1.22
C GLU A 640 29.50 -0.94 -2.77
N TYR A 641 29.77 0.26 -3.32
CA TYR A 641 29.57 0.61 -4.74
C TYR A 641 30.22 -0.36 -5.72
N GLY A 642 31.41 -0.87 -5.40
CA GLY A 642 32.05 -1.90 -6.22
C GLY A 642 31.17 -3.14 -6.35
N ALA A 643 30.76 -3.73 -5.23
CA ALA A 643 29.94 -4.94 -5.22
C ALA A 643 28.54 -4.69 -5.82
N VAL A 644 28.00 -3.47 -5.64
CA VAL A 644 26.78 -3.03 -6.32
C VAL A 644 26.92 -3.12 -7.84
N ILE A 645 27.99 -2.55 -8.42
CA ILE A 645 28.24 -2.64 -9.87
C ILE A 645 28.43 -4.10 -10.32
N ASP A 646 29.08 -4.93 -9.51
CA ASP A 646 29.20 -6.37 -9.82
C ASP A 646 27.84 -7.06 -9.88
N SER A 647 26.92 -6.72 -8.97
CA SER A 647 25.57 -7.29 -8.95
C SER A 647 24.76 -6.97 -10.22
N PHE A 648 25.07 -5.88 -10.92
CA PHE A 648 24.35 -5.50 -12.15
C PHE A 648 24.56 -6.50 -13.29
N ILE A 649 25.70 -7.19 -13.29
CA ILE A 649 26.05 -8.18 -14.30
C ILE A 649 25.95 -9.61 -13.76
N HIS A 650 26.32 -9.85 -12.50
CA HIS A 650 26.43 -11.20 -11.94
C HIS A 650 25.32 -11.56 -10.93
N GLY A 651 24.49 -10.61 -10.51
CA GLY A 651 23.51 -10.83 -9.45
C GLY A 651 24.19 -11.20 -8.12
N ILE A 652 23.59 -12.12 -7.37
CA ILE A 652 24.15 -12.64 -6.11
C ILE A 652 24.91 -13.93 -6.37
N VAL A 653 26.24 -13.87 -6.24
CA VAL A 653 27.16 -14.96 -6.60
C VAL A 653 27.59 -15.86 -5.42
N ASN A 654 27.44 -15.38 -4.18
CA ASN A 654 27.89 -16.10 -2.98
C ASN A 654 26.81 -16.99 -2.36
N TYR A 655 25.57 -16.89 -2.84
CA TYR A 655 24.42 -17.63 -2.34
C TYR A 655 23.62 -18.17 -3.52
N THR A 656 22.97 -19.33 -3.35
CA THR A 656 21.92 -19.75 -4.28
C THR A 656 20.83 -18.68 -4.25
N TRP A 657 20.52 -18.09 -5.40
CA TRP A 657 19.51 -17.04 -5.52
C TRP A 657 18.77 -17.14 -6.85
N THR A 658 18.22 -16.03 -7.35
CA THR A 658 17.62 -15.95 -8.69
C THR A 658 18.72 -15.89 -9.75
N ASP A 659 18.59 -16.72 -10.79
CA ASP A 659 19.47 -16.67 -11.95
C ASP A 659 19.40 -15.28 -12.60
N TRP A 660 20.57 -14.69 -12.84
CA TRP A 660 20.66 -13.28 -13.22
C TRP A 660 21.44 -13.10 -14.53
N PRO A 661 20.82 -12.53 -15.58
CA PRO A 661 21.44 -12.44 -16.91
C PRO A 661 22.32 -11.18 -17.07
N GLY A 662 22.30 -10.29 -16.08
CA GLY A 662 22.70 -8.90 -16.22
C GLY A 662 21.68 -8.06 -17.01
N TYR A 663 21.61 -6.76 -16.72
CA TYR A 663 20.72 -5.82 -17.41
C TYR A 663 20.94 -5.78 -18.93
N ASP A 664 19.91 -5.52 -19.71
CA ASP A 664 20.06 -5.27 -21.15
C ASP A 664 20.54 -3.84 -21.46
N VAL A 665 20.22 -2.89 -20.57
CA VAL A 665 20.67 -1.50 -20.70
C VAL A 665 20.93 -0.86 -19.33
N VAL A 666 22.08 -0.21 -19.18
CA VAL A 666 22.50 0.50 -17.97
C VAL A 666 23.04 1.86 -18.38
N LEU A 667 22.37 2.97 -18.02
CA LEU A 667 22.77 4.32 -18.43
C LEU A 667 22.84 5.28 -17.23
N GLY A 668 23.99 5.93 -17.01
CA GLY A 668 24.12 6.95 -15.95
C GLY A 668 25.53 7.51 -15.76
N GLY A 669 25.85 7.98 -14.55
CA GLY A 669 27.16 8.47 -14.15
C GLY A 669 27.96 7.46 -13.29
N GLY A 670 28.96 7.95 -12.56
CA GLY A 670 29.75 7.14 -11.61
C GLY A 670 30.90 6.34 -12.25
N ALA A 671 31.53 6.87 -13.29
CA ALA A 671 32.62 6.20 -14.01
C ALA A 671 33.79 5.70 -13.13
N GLU A 672 34.02 6.33 -11.98
CA GLU A 672 35.01 5.92 -10.99
C GLU A 672 34.84 4.49 -10.49
N ASN A 673 33.64 3.90 -10.60
CA ASN A 673 33.40 2.50 -10.26
C ASN A 673 33.56 1.54 -11.45
N PHE A 674 33.94 2.06 -12.63
CA PHE A 674 34.05 1.28 -13.86
C PHE A 674 35.47 1.18 -14.41
N TYR A 675 36.20 2.29 -14.55
CA TYR A 675 37.53 2.26 -15.16
C TYR A 675 38.58 1.62 -14.23
N SER A 676 39.64 1.08 -14.83
CA SER A 676 40.73 0.42 -14.12
C SER A 676 41.29 1.25 -12.95
N PRO A 677 41.66 0.62 -11.82
CA PRO A 677 42.40 1.27 -10.73
C PRO A 677 43.70 1.96 -11.16
N SER A 678 44.31 1.52 -12.28
CA SER A 678 45.48 2.18 -12.86
C SER A 678 45.20 3.60 -13.36
N LEU A 679 43.94 3.92 -13.67
CA LEU A 679 43.44 5.24 -14.03
C LEU A 679 42.84 6.00 -12.82
N GLY A 680 42.88 5.38 -11.63
CA GLY A 680 42.33 5.92 -10.39
C GLY A 680 40.94 5.41 -10.01
N GLY A 681 40.46 4.34 -10.66
CA GLY A 681 39.15 3.78 -10.38
C GLY A 681 39.09 3.06 -9.03
N VAL A 682 37.92 3.09 -8.40
CA VAL A 682 37.60 2.42 -7.15
C VAL A 682 36.55 1.35 -7.47
N THR A 683 37.04 0.19 -7.91
CA THR A 683 36.23 -0.88 -8.48
C THR A 683 36.28 -2.14 -7.63
N TYR A 684 35.27 -3.01 -7.78
CA TYR A 684 35.25 -4.28 -7.08
C TYR A 684 36.43 -5.15 -7.47
N ASN A 685 37.11 -5.72 -6.47
CA ASN A 685 38.29 -6.56 -6.65
C ASN A 685 39.39 -5.94 -7.54
N ASN A 686 39.44 -4.60 -7.65
CA ASN A 686 40.38 -3.87 -8.52
C ASN A 686 40.30 -4.26 -10.01
N LEU A 687 39.12 -4.69 -10.48
CA LEU A 687 38.89 -5.06 -11.89
C LEU A 687 38.59 -3.83 -12.76
N ASP A 688 38.82 -3.94 -14.06
CA ASP A 688 38.33 -2.97 -15.04
C ASP A 688 36.92 -3.38 -15.46
N TYR A 689 35.91 -2.73 -14.92
CA TYR A 689 34.51 -3.08 -15.15
C TYR A 689 34.02 -2.69 -16.54
N TYR A 690 34.62 -1.70 -17.21
CA TYR A 690 34.37 -1.52 -18.64
C TYR A 690 34.76 -2.76 -19.42
N LYS A 691 35.93 -3.34 -19.11
CA LYS A 691 36.32 -4.61 -19.73
C LYS A 691 35.39 -5.76 -19.36
N VAL A 692 34.94 -5.86 -18.10
CA VAL A 692 34.00 -6.91 -17.67
C VAL A 692 32.69 -6.85 -18.48
N PHE A 693 32.11 -5.66 -18.62
CA PHE A 693 30.89 -5.46 -19.42
C PHE A 693 31.14 -5.71 -20.92
N ALA A 694 32.25 -5.21 -21.48
CA ALA A 694 32.58 -5.47 -22.89
C ALA A 694 32.78 -6.96 -23.18
N ASP A 695 33.47 -7.69 -22.30
CA ASP A 695 33.68 -9.14 -22.43
C ASP A 695 32.34 -9.92 -22.31
N ALA A 696 31.35 -9.36 -21.61
CA ALA A 696 29.98 -9.85 -21.55
C ALA A 696 29.08 -9.41 -22.73
N GLY A 697 29.64 -8.74 -23.73
CA GLY A 697 28.96 -8.39 -24.98
C GLY A 697 28.16 -7.08 -24.94
N TYR A 698 28.46 -6.19 -23.98
CA TYR A 698 27.86 -4.85 -23.94
C TYR A 698 28.60 -3.90 -24.88
N ASP A 699 27.84 -3.07 -25.58
CA ASP A 699 28.36 -1.86 -26.20
C ASP A 699 28.65 -0.82 -25.11
N LEU A 700 29.80 -0.15 -25.21
CA LEU A 700 30.25 0.83 -24.22
C LEU A 700 30.13 2.24 -24.79
N ILE A 701 29.37 3.09 -24.10
CA ILE A 701 29.03 4.44 -24.56
C ILE A 701 29.44 5.45 -23.49
N TYR A 702 30.07 6.55 -23.93
CA TYR A 702 30.67 7.53 -23.03
C TYR A 702 30.12 8.96 -23.17
N ASN A 703 29.25 9.21 -24.13
CA ASN A 703 28.69 10.53 -24.39
C ASN A 703 27.35 10.43 -25.16
N ASN A 704 26.65 11.56 -25.24
CA ASN A 704 25.36 11.65 -25.93
C ASN A 704 25.48 11.37 -27.43
N THR A 705 26.54 11.82 -28.09
CA THR A 705 26.75 11.54 -29.53
C THR A 705 26.79 10.03 -29.79
N ALA A 706 27.54 9.29 -28.98
CA ALA A 706 27.61 7.83 -29.06
C ALA A 706 26.28 7.17 -28.64
N LEU A 707 25.58 7.70 -27.63
CA LEU A 707 24.26 7.21 -27.23
C LEU A 707 23.24 7.25 -28.38
N GLN A 708 23.20 8.35 -29.12
CA GLN A 708 22.30 8.50 -30.26
C GLN A 708 22.66 7.54 -31.41
N ALA A 709 23.94 7.25 -31.60
CA ALA A 709 24.44 6.36 -32.65
C ALA A 709 24.35 4.86 -32.30
N ALA A 710 24.17 4.53 -31.02
CA ALA A 710 24.22 3.15 -30.53
C ALA A 710 23.10 2.27 -31.08
N SER A 711 23.46 1.01 -31.34
CA SER A 711 22.54 -0.01 -31.83
C SER A 711 21.59 -0.46 -30.73
N SER A 712 20.32 -0.61 -31.10
CA SER A 712 19.27 -1.07 -30.17
C SER A 712 19.23 -2.60 -30.05
N ALA A 713 20.03 -3.34 -30.82
CA ALA A 713 20.03 -4.80 -30.84
C ALA A 713 20.95 -5.45 -29.79
N VAL A 714 21.90 -4.69 -29.25
CA VAL A 714 22.95 -5.18 -28.34
C VAL A 714 22.72 -4.70 -26.91
N LYS A 715 23.24 -5.44 -25.93
CA LYS A 715 23.27 -4.94 -24.55
C LYS A 715 24.14 -3.69 -24.50
N THR A 716 23.78 -2.73 -23.65
CA THR A 716 24.45 -1.42 -23.66
C THR A 716 24.77 -0.94 -22.25
N LEU A 717 26.02 -0.54 -22.02
CA LEU A 717 26.46 0.20 -20.84
C LEU A 717 26.86 1.62 -21.28
N GLY A 718 26.14 2.62 -20.79
CA GLY A 718 26.44 4.03 -20.99
C GLY A 718 26.85 4.70 -19.68
N VAL A 719 28.09 5.20 -19.61
CA VAL A 719 28.58 5.95 -18.45
C VAL A 719 29.11 7.30 -18.90
N PHE A 720 28.48 8.39 -18.44
CA PHE A 720 28.63 9.70 -19.09
C PHE A 720 29.48 10.71 -18.30
N SER A 721 29.78 10.42 -17.04
CA SER A 721 30.64 11.26 -16.19
C SER A 721 31.22 10.47 -15.02
N VAL A 722 32.35 10.95 -14.49
CA VAL A 722 32.75 10.71 -13.10
C VAL A 722 31.75 11.44 -12.20
N SER A 723 31.34 10.80 -11.10
CA SER A 723 30.28 11.25 -10.21
C SER A 723 28.92 11.41 -10.91
N ASN A 724 27.99 12.09 -10.25
CA ASN A 724 26.67 12.43 -10.76
C ASN A 724 26.76 13.25 -12.05
N MET A 725 25.79 13.06 -12.93
CA MET A 725 25.73 13.81 -14.18
C MET A 725 25.46 15.31 -13.90
N ALA A 726 25.83 16.15 -14.87
CA ALA A 726 25.53 17.57 -14.86
C ALA A 726 24.01 17.78 -14.83
N LYS A 727 23.51 18.86 -14.21
CA LYS A 727 22.06 19.11 -14.07
C LYS A 727 21.52 19.71 -15.36
N TRP A 728 20.22 19.60 -15.61
CA TRP A 728 19.52 20.15 -16.77
C TRP A 728 19.85 21.63 -16.96
N VAL A 729 19.81 22.43 -15.89
CA VAL A 729 20.12 23.87 -15.96
C VAL A 729 21.58 24.09 -16.35
N ASP A 730 22.51 23.28 -15.87
CA ASP A 730 23.93 23.40 -16.23
C ASP A 730 24.17 22.95 -17.69
N ARG A 731 23.52 21.90 -18.17
CA ARG A 731 23.64 21.43 -19.58
C ARG A 731 23.02 22.42 -20.59
N ASN A 732 21.97 23.14 -20.21
CA ASN A 732 21.14 23.91 -21.15
C ASN A 732 21.19 25.43 -20.98
N VAL A 733 21.51 25.93 -19.78
CA VAL A 733 21.50 27.36 -19.44
C VAL A 733 22.90 27.87 -19.05
N PHE A 734 23.64 27.09 -18.25
CA PHE A 734 25.00 27.43 -17.81
C PHE A 734 26.05 26.39 -18.25
N PRO A 735 26.24 26.16 -19.57
CA PRO A 735 27.12 25.11 -20.09
C PRO A 735 28.60 25.31 -19.72
N ASP A 736 29.00 26.52 -19.31
CA ASP A 736 30.34 26.76 -18.77
C ASP A 736 30.60 26.00 -17.47
N ASN A 737 29.57 25.61 -16.71
CA ASN A 737 29.69 24.80 -15.50
C ASN A 737 30.19 23.38 -15.78
N LEU A 738 30.11 22.90 -17.03
CA LEU A 738 30.64 21.58 -17.42
C LEU A 738 32.17 21.61 -17.67
N LYS A 739 32.80 22.78 -17.72
CA LYS A 739 34.23 22.93 -17.97
C LYS A 739 35.05 22.84 -16.67
N ALA A 740 36.30 22.43 -16.80
CA ALA A 740 37.27 22.30 -15.72
C ALA A 740 36.83 21.38 -14.56
N GLN A 741 35.98 20.39 -14.86
CA GLN A 741 35.46 19.41 -13.89
C GLN A 741 36.34 18.17 -13.79
N LYS A 742 37.14 17.87 -14.83
CA LYS A 742 38.02 16.67 -14.88
C LYS A 742 37.26 15.36 -14.67
N ASN A 743 36.02 15.29 -15.15
CA ASN A 743 35.06 14.22 -14.92
C ASN A 743 34.81 13.35 -16.15
N ASP A 744 35.74 13.27 -17.10
CA ASP A 744 35.65 12.39 -18.27
C ASP A 744 35.43 10.92 -17.85
N PRO A 745 34.40 10.23 -18.40
CA PRO A 745 34.03 8.88 -17.97
C PRO A 745 35.05 7.80 -18.35
N THR A 746 36.05 8.10 -19.17
CA THR A 746 37.14 7.17 -19.53
C THR A 746 38.30 7.18 -18.52
N GLY A 747 38.26 8.04 -17.51
CA GLY A 747 39.34 8.20 -16.53
C GLY A 747 40.51 9.07 -17.01
N THR A 748 40.41 9.67 -18.19
CA THR A 748 41.47 10.51 -18.79
C THR A 748 41.56 11.92 -18.19
N LYS A 749 40.69 12.25 -17.22
CA LYS A 749 40.65 13.54 -16.47
C LYS A 749 40.38 14.77 -17.34
N GLY A 750 39.79 14.58 -18.53
CA GLY A 750 39.17 15.65 -19.32
C GLY A 750 37.80 16.06 -18.77
N ASP A 751 37.08 16.92 -19.49
CA ASP A 751 35.73 17.36 -19.11
C ASP A 751 34.66 16.58 -19.89
N ALA A 752 33.63 16.07 -19.20
CA ALA A 752 32.48 15.44 -19.80
C ALA A 752 31.49 16.48 -20.35
N LEU A 753 31.79 17.05 -21.52
CA LEU A 753 31.01 18.16 -22.11
C LEU A 753 29.76 17.72 -22.88
N ASP A 754 29.73 16.49 -23.40
CA ASP A 754 28.64 15.95 -24.23
C ASP A 754 27.81 14.90 -23.47
N GLN A 755 27.23 15.30 -22.33
CA GLN A 755 26.39 14.42 -21.52
C GLN A 755 24.94 14.40 -22.04
N PRO A 756 24.27 13.23 -22.10
CA PRO A 756 22.84 13.15 -22.39
C PRO A 756 22.03 13.66 -21.17
N GLY A 757 20.78 14.05 -21.41
CA GLY A 757 19.80 14.26 -20.35
C GLY A 757 19.00 12.98 -20.07
N LEU A 758 18.14 13.04 -19.05
CA LEU A 758 17.28 11.90 -18.68
C LEU A 758 16.42 11.47 -19.87
N LYS A 759 15.81 12.42 -20.57
CA LYS A 759 14.98 12.16 -21.76
C LYS A 759 15.70 11.32 -22.82
N GLN A 760 16.92 11.70 -23.17
CA GLN A 760 17.68 10.98 -24.21
C GLN A 760 18.02 9.55 -23.76
N MET A 761 18.42 9.38 -22.50
CA MET A 761 18.74 8.07 -21.95
C MET A 761 17.52 7.15 -21.88
N THR A 762 16.40 7.62 -21.32
CA THR A 762 15.16 6.83 -21.18
C THR A 762 14.62 6.39 -22.53
N LEU A 763 14.55 7.29 -23.52
CA LEU A 763 14.05 6.92 -24.85
C LEU A 763 14.95 5.88 -25.55
N LYS A 764 16.27 6.00 -25.42
CA LYS A 764 17.20 5.00 -25.97
C LYS A 764 17.10 3.67 -25.21
N ALA A 765 16.89 3.70 -23.89
CA ALA A 765 16.68 2.50 -23.09
C ALA A 765 15.40 1.76 -23.51
N ILE A 766 14.28 2.47 -23.71
CA ILE A 766 13.03 1.88 -24.24
C ILE A 766 13.30 1.25 -25.61
N ASP A 767 14.00 1.96 -26.51
CA ASP A 767 14.32 1.46 -27.86
C ASP A 767 15.17 0.18 -27.84
N ILE A 768 16.19 0.10 -26.97
CA ILE A 768 17.02 -1.11 -26.78
C ILE A 768 16.17 -2.26 -26.21
N LEU A 769 15.44 -2.01 -25.13
CA LEU A 769 14.65 -3.02 -24.44
C LEU A 769 13.56 -3.60 -25.35
N GLU A 770 12.85 -2.73 -26.06
CA GLU A 770 11.79 -3.10 -26.99
C GLU A 770 12.34 -3.93 -28.16
N THR A 771 13.43 -3.44 -28.79
CA THR A 771 14.07 -4.15 -29.91
C THR A 771 14.53 -5.55 -29.48
N ARG A 772 15.17 -5.65 -28.31
CA ARG A 772 15.68 -6.92 -27.77
C ARG A 772 14.57 -7.83 -27.28
N SER A 773 13.49 -7.28 -26.73
CA SER A 773 12.33 -8.07 -26.31
C SER A 773 11.65 -8.70 -27.53
N LYS A 774 11.40 -7.91 -28.59
CA LYS A 774 10.86 -8.40 -29.86
C LYS A 774 11.73 -9.47 -30.52
N ALA A 775 13.05 -9.36 -30.40
CA ALA A 775 13.99 -10.36 -30.90
C ALA A 775 13.98 -11.68 -30.09
N ASP A 776 13.50 -11.67 -28.85
CA ASP A 776 13.45 -12.82 -27.93
C ASP A 776 12.00 -13.16 -27.55
N GLY A 777 11.13 -13.27 -28.55
CA GLY A 777 9.76 -13.76 -28.39
C GLY A 777 8.79 -12.78 -27.73
N ASP A 778 9.13 -11.49 -27.67
CA ASP A 778 8.28 -10.40 -27.17
C ASP A 778 7.79 -10.62 -25.73
N LYS A 779 8.69 -11.10 -24.87
CA LYS A 779 8.42 -11.40 -23.45
C LYS A 779 8.14 -10.16 -22.58
N GLY A 780 8.27 -8.96 -23.15
CA GLY A 780 8.17 -7.66 -22.47
C GLY A 780 9.46 -7.19 -21.84
N TRP A 781 9.40 -6.04 -21.16
CA TRP A 781 10.54 -5.43 -20.48
C TRP A 781 10.17 -4.64 -19.22
N PHE A 782 11.13 -4.47 -18.32
CA PHE A 782 11.05 -3.62 -17.14
C PHE A 782 12.17 -2.58 -17.20
N LEU A 783 11.80 -1.30 -17.14
CA LEU A 783 12.73 -0.17 -17.08
C LEU A 783 12.48 0.67 -15.84
N MET A 784 13.53 0.91 -15.05
CA MET A 784 13.54 1.99 -14.06
C MET A 784 14.32 3.19 -14.61
N SER A 785 13.76 4.40 -14.47
CA SER A 785 14.35 5.65 -14.92
C SER A 785 14.30 6.72 -13.83
N GLU A 786 15.46 7.12 -13.33
CA GLU A 786 15.60 7.97 -12.14
C GLU A 786 16.07 9.40 -12.47
N ALA A 787 15.32 10.40 -11.96
CA ALA A 787 15.72 11.79 -11.89
C ALA A 787 16.41 12.11 -10.56
N ALA A 788 17.59 11.53 -10.35
CA ALA A 788 18.27 11.49 -9.06
C ALA A 788 18.72 12.88 -8.54
N SER A 789 19.01 13.82 -9.44
CA SER A 789 19.50 15.14 -9.03
C SER A 789 18.43 16.07 -8.43
N ILE A 790 17.16 15.66 -8.38
CA ILE A 790 16.13 16.37 -7.58
C ILE A 790 16.59 16.36 -6.10
N ASP A 791 16.80 15.16 -5.54
CA ASP A 791 17.37 14.91 -4.21
C ASP A 791 18.71 15.62 -4.00
N LYS A 792 19.69 15.37 -4.88
CA LYS A 792 21.05 15.91 -4.71
C LYS A 792 21.05 17.44 -4.61
N MET A 793 20.17 18.11 -5.34
CA MET A 793 20.07 19.57 -5.32
C MET A 793 19.25 20.10 -4.13
N MET A 794 18.27 19.33 -3.66
CA MET A 794 17.53 19.66 -2.44
C MET A 794 18.42 19.59 -1.19
N HIS A 795 19.29 18.59 -1.09
CA HIS A 795 20.29 18.49 -0.01
C HIS A 795 21.18 19.74 0.12
N VAL A 796 21.67 20.27 -1.01
CA VAL A 796 22.51 21.49 -1.01
C VAL A 796 21.72 22.79 -0.98
N LEU A 797 20.38 22.73 -0.82
CA LEU A 797 19.48 23.87 -0.81
C LEU A 797 19.47 24.66 -2.14
N ASP A 798 19.77 24.01 -3.26
CA ASP A 798 19.72 24.57 -4.61
C ASP A 798 18.39 24.22 -5.28
N TYR A 799 17.32 24.85 -4.78
CA TYR A 799 15.96 24.52 -5.17
C TYR A 799 15.69 24.74 -6.66
N ASP A 800 16.29 25.77 -7.28
CA ASP A 800 16.07 26.05 -8.70
C ASP A 800 16.61 24.94 -9.59
N ARG A 801 17.79 24.39 -9.28
CA ARG A 801 18.31 23.21 -9.99
C ARG A 801 17.45 21.98 -9.75
N ALA A 802 17.02 21.74 -8.51
CA ALA A 802 16.12 20.62 -8.20
C ALA A 802 14.80 20.69 -8.99
N LEU A 803 14.18 21.87 -9.07
CA LEU A 803 12.96 22.08 -9.86
C LEU A 803 13.24 21.96 -11.37
N GLY A 804 14.44 22.32 -11.84
CA GLY A 804 14.88 22.06 -13.21
C GLY A 804 14.98 20.57 -13.54
N GLU A 805 15.49 19.75 -12.63
CA GLU A 805 15.50 18.28 -12.78
C GLU A 805 14.08 17.70 -12.79
N LEU A 806 13.18 18.22 -11.93
CA LEU A 806 11.79 17.79 -11.91
C LEU A 806 11.05 18.13 -13.21
N LEU A 807 11.33 19.28 -13.82
CA LEU A 807 10.81 19.61 -15.14
C LEU A 807 11.39 18.68 -16.22
N GLU A 808 12.64 18.22 -16.08
CA GLU A 808 13.22 17.24 -17.01
C GLU A 808 12.56 15.87 -16.86
N LEU A 809 12.22 15.47 -15.63
CA LEU A 809 11.43 14.28 -15.38
C LEU A 809 10.06 14.37 -16.08
N ASP A 810 9.34 15.48 -15.94
CA ASP A 810 8.03 15.68 -16.59
C ASP A 810 8.12 15.60 -18.12
N ASP A 811 9.13 16.25 -18.72
CA ASP A 811 9.34 16.21 -20.17
C ASP A 811 9.78 14.80 -20.65
N THR A 812 10.50 14.06 -19.81
CA THR A 812 10.86 12.67 -20.09
C THR A 812 9.63 11.76 -20.06
N VAL A 813 8.75 11.93 -19.08
CA VAL A 813 7.48 11.20 -18.97
C VAL A 813 6.62 11.47 -20.22
N LYS A 814 6.48 12.75 -20.59
CA LYS A 814 5.78 13.15 -21.82
C LYS A 814 6.35 12.46 -23.05
N ALA A 815 7.66 12.57 -23.27
CA ALA A 815 8.31 12.01 -24.45
C ALA A 815 8.24 10.49 -24.50
N SER A 816 8.30 9.82 -23.34
CA SER A 816 8.16 8.36 -23.24
C SER A 816 6.76 7.91 -23.61
N ILE A 817 5.73 8.63 -23.15
CA ILE A 817 4.33 8.39 -23.54
C ILE A 817 4.14 8.56 -25.05
N GLU A 818 4.68 9.65 -25.62
CA GLU A 818 4.60 9.92 -27.07
C GLU A 818 5.33 8.84 -27.87
N TYR A 819 6.51 8.40 -27.41
CA TYR A 819 7.28 7.36 -28.06
C TYR A 819 6.59 5.99 -28.01
N LEU A 820 6.11 5.58 -26.83
CA LEU A 820 5.33 4.33 -26.65
C LEU A 820 4.05 4.33 -27.50
N THR A 821 3.39 5.48 -27.62
CA THR A 821 2.23 5.63 -28.52
C THR A 821 2.63 5.42 -29.98
N LYS A 822 3.74 6.04 -30.40
CA LYS A 822 4.26 5.95 -31.76
C LYS A 822 4.63 4.52 -32.16
N ILE A 823 5.17 3.73 -31.22
CA ILE A 823 5.55 2.34 -31.47
C ILE A 823 4.44 1.32 -31.16
N GLY A 824 3.28 1.77 -30.70
CA GLY A 824 2.11 0.93 -30.44
C GLY A 824 2.19 0.09 -29.15
N GLU A 825 3.05 0.46 -28.20
CA GLU A 825 3.26 -0.30 -26.96
C GLU A 825 2.67 0.37 -25.71
N LEU A 826 2.05 1.55 -25.87
CA LEU A 826 1.53 2.29 -24.74
C LEU A 826 0.46 1.51 -23.96
N ASP A 827 -0.48 0.86 -24.65
CA ASP A 827 -1.56 0.10 -24.01
C ASP A 827 -1.07 -1.20 -23.37
N ASN A 828 0.15 -1.63 -23.69
CA ASN A 828 0.82 -2.80 -23.11
C ASN A 828 1.78 -2.44 -21.96
N THR A 829 1.89 -1.15 -21.62
CA THR A 829 2.90 -0.65 -20.68
C THR A 829 2.24 0.01 -19.48
N LEU A 830 2.50 -0.54 -18.29
CA LEU A 830 2.23 0.13 -17.03
C LEU A 830 3.32 1.19 -16.80
N ILE A 831 2.94 2.46 -16.77
CA ILE A 831 3.84 3.57 -16.48
C ILE A 831 3.51 4.12 -15.10
N ILE A 832 4.52 4.17 -14.23
CA ILE A 832 4.41 4.67 -12.86
C ILE A 832 5.42 5.81 -12.69
N VAL A 833 5.02 6.90 -12.06
CA VAL A 833 5.91 7.98 -11.63
C VAL A 833 5.72 8.19 -10.13
N THR A 834 6.77 8.00 -9.34
CA THR A 834 6.74 8.27 -7.90
C THR A 834 8.10 8.77 -7.41
N ALA A 835 8.25 8.90 -6.09
CA ALA A 835 9.50 9.17 -5.40
C ALA A 835 9.81 8.03 -4.42
N ASP A 836 11.05 7.94 -4.01
CA ASP A 836 11.51 7.05 -2.94
C ASP A 836 11.22 7.66 -1.55
N HIS A 837 11.45 8.97 -1.41
CA HIS A 837 11.11 9.78 -0.24
C HIS A 837 10.84 11.23 -0.63
N GLY A 838 10.50 12.05 0.36
CA GLY A 838 10.29 13.48 0.16
C GLY A 838 11.30 14.34 0.90
N HIS A 839 11.36 15.61 0.52
CA HIS A 839 12.08 16.66 1.23
C HIS A 839 11.11 17.68 1.86
N GLY A 840 11.52 18.34 2.94
CA GLY A 840 10.71 19.34 3.65
C GLY A 840 10.59 20.69 2.91
N PHE A 841 10.40 20.67 1.58
CA PHE A 841 10.37 21.83 0.70
C PHE A 841 8.97 22.47 0.63
N ASP A 842 8.92 23.82 0.64
CA ASP A 842 7.70 24.58 0.36
C ASP A 842 7.98 25.98 -0.23
N VAL A 843 6.96 26.58 -0.84
CA VAL A 843 6.96 27.96 -1.37
C VAL A 843 5.98 28.80 -0.56
N PHE A 844 6.49 29.78 0.18
CA PHE A 844 5.69 30.62 1.09
C PHE A 844 5.45 32.05 0.59
N GLY A 845 5.94 32.39 -0.60
CA GLY A 845 5.69 33.69 -1.23
C GLY A 845 6.55 33.92 -2.48
N ASN A 846 6.73 35.19 -2.86
CA ASN A 846 7.76 35.59 -3.83
C ASN A 846 8.89 36.38 -3.14
N ALA A 847 10.03 36.53 -3.82
CA ALA A 847 11.12 37.39 -3.38
C ALA A 847 11.51 38.41 -4.46
N ASP A 848 11.62 39.70 -4.09
CA ASP A 848 12.22 40.75 -4.93
C ASP A 848 13.74 40.77 -4.74
N THR A 849 14.46 40.05 -5.61
CA THR A 849 15.92 39.86 -5.50
C THR A 849 16.70 41.16 -5.65
N GLN A 850 16.19 42.12 -6.43
CA GLN A 850 16.82 43.44 -6.56
C GLN A 850 16.66 44.26 -5.27
N TYR A 851 15.47 44.25 -4.67
CA TYR A 851 15.26 44.91 -3.39
C TYR A 851 16.14 44.30 -2.30
N LEU A 852 16.22 42.96 -2.23
CA LEU A 852 17.07 42.21 -1.29
C LEU A 852 18.52 42.67 -1.39
N ASN A 853 19.07 42.71 -2.60
CA ASN A 853 20.45 43.08 -2.88
C ASN A 853 20.78 44.54 -2.51
N ALA A 854 19.80 45.43 -2.53
CA ALA A 854 19.97 46.82 -2.14
C ALA A 854 20.01 47.05 -0.62
N GLN A 855 19.64 46.05 0.20
CA GLN A 855 19.59 46.20 1.66
C GLN A 855 20.92 45.82 2.33
N THR A 856 21.28 46.58 3.37
CA THR A 856 22.55 46.41 4.10
C THR A 856 22.45 45.59 5.37
N THR A 857 21.25 45.25 5.84
CA THR A 857 21.04 44.47 7.08
C THR A 857 20.13 43.26 6.82
N ASP A 858 20.40 42.15 7.49
CA ASP A 858 19.60 40.92 7.40
C ASP A 858 18.11 41.17 7.66
N ARG A 859 17.80 42.03 8.63
CA ARG A 859 16.41 42.39 8.94
C ARG A 859 15.71 43.14 7.81
N ASN A 860 16.41 44.02 7.09
CA ASN A 860 15.84 44.73 5.95
C ASN A 860 15.76 43.83 4.72
N LYS A 861 16.74 42.94 4.49
CA LYS A 861 16.72 41.96 3.38
C LYS A 861 15.45 41.11 3.39
N ARG A 862 15.00 40.67 4.56
CA ARG A 862 13.74 39.89 4.71
C ARG A 862 12.49 40.61 4.21
N LYS A 863 12.49 41.95 4.11
CA LYS A 863 11.36 42.71 3.52
C LYS A 863 11.20 42.48 2.01
N ALA A 864 12.18 41.84 1.36
CA ALA A 864 12.06 41.42 -0.03
C ALA A 864 11.05 40.27 -0.22
N VAL A 865 10.70 39.54 0.85
CA VAL A 865 9.75 38.44 0.80
C VAL A 865 8.32 38.99 0.86
N GLY A 866 7.57 38.80 -0.21
CA GLY A 866 6.15 39.17 -0.28
C GLY A 866 5.26 38.13 0.38
N THR A 867 4.37 38.57 1.27
CA THR A 867 3.38 37.71 1.93
C THR A 867 1.96 38.07 1.49
N TYR A 868 1.06 37.08 1.44
CA TYR A 868 -0.35 37.25 1.07
C TYR A 868 -0.53 38.07 -0.22
N GLN A 869 -1.25 39.20 -0.18
CA GLN A 869 -1.47 40.08 -1.33
C GLN A 869 -0.18 40.67 -1.91
N ASN A 870 0.90 40.72 -1.13
CA ASN A 870 2.20 41.22 -1.57
C ASN A 870 3.07 40.14 -2.22
N SER A 871 2.64 38.87 -2.24
CA SER A 871 3.36 37.75 -2.85
C SER A 871 3.44 37.83 -4.39
N GLY A 872 2.73 38.76 -5.05
CA GLY A 872 2.86 39.03 -6.48
C GLY A 872 2.76 37.80 -7.41
N GLU A 873 3.23 37.95 -8.65
CA GLU A 873 3.40 36.83 -9.61
C GLU A 873 4.89 36.57 -9.84
N SER A 874 5.27 35.31 -10.10
CA SER A 874 6.65 34.98 -10.46
C SER A 874 6.98 35.46 -11.87
N GLN A 875 8.26 35.76 -12.11
CA GLN A 875 8.77 36.25 -13.39
C GLN A 875 9.61 35.23 -14.16
N TYR A 876 9.45 33.94 -13.86
CA TYR A 876 10.00 32.88 -14.69
C TYR A 876 9.36 32.94 -16.08
N ILE A 877 10.18 33.22 -17.09
CA ILE A 877 9.73 33.39 -18.47
C ILE A 877 10.56 32.55 -19.42
N ASN A 878 9.89 31.90 -20.36
CA ASN A 878 10.49 31.41 -21.59
C ASN A 878 10.40 32.51 -22.66
N THR A 879 11.55 32.94 -23.17
CA THR A 879 11.70 33.94 -24.26
C THR A 879 12.06 33.32 -25.60
N GLY A 880 12.06 31.98 -25.71
CA GLY A 880 12.25 31.25 -26.98
C GLY A 880 13.71 30.98 -27.37
N ASN A 881 14.69 31.34 -26.54
CA ASN A 881 16.12 31.21 -26.83
C ASN A 881 16.78 29.95 -26.20
N LEU A 882 16.01 28.94 -25.81
CA LEU A 882 16.54 27.71 -25.23
C LEU A 882 17.01 26.76 -26.34
N LYS A 883 18.19 26.13 -26.14
CA LYS A 883 18.68 25.01 -26.96
C LYS A 883 17.70 23.82 -26.92
N TYR A 884 16.92 23.74 -25.85
CA TYR A 884 15.89 22.74 -25.60
C TYR A 884 14.52 23.30 -26.04
N THR A 885 14.19 23.16 -27.33
CA THR A 885 13.16 23.98 -28.01
C THR A 885 11.70 23.53 -27.80
N ASP A 886 11.47 22.31 -27.33
CA ASP A 886 10.13 21.69 -27.30
C ASP A 886 9.50 21.63 -25.89
N SER A 887 9.98 22.48 -24.96
CA SER A 887 9.58 22.43 -23.55
C SER A 887 8.99 23.73 -23.01
N PHE A 888 8.27 23.60 -21.89
CA PHE A 888 7.71 24.73 -21.14
C PHE A 888 8.72 25.40 -20.19
N PHE A 889 10.01 25.06 -20.26
CA PHE A 889 11.01 25.54 -19.31
C PHE A 889 11.25 27.04 -19.46
N PRO A 890 11.58 27.76 -18.38
CA PRO A 890 11.99 29.16 -18.48
C PRO A 890 13.37 29.25 -19.15
N SER A 891 13.55 30.29 -19.97
CA SER A 891 14.87 30.65 -20.51
C SER A 891 15.65 31.54 -19.55
N ASN A 892 14.94 32.25 -18.65
CA ASN A 892 15.54 33.04 -17.58
C ASN A 892 15.28 32.39 -16.21
N TRP A 893 16.34 31.86 -15.60
CA TRP A 893 16.34 31.23 -14.27
C TRP A 893 16.74 32.17 -13.12
N ASP A 894 17.08 33.43 -13.42
CA ASP A 894 17.41 34.45 -12.40
C ASP A 894 16.52 35.70 -12.58
N PRO A 895 15.17 35.56 -12.47
CA PRO A 895 14.26 36.69 -12.57
C PRO A 895 14.33 37.58 -11.32
N ARG A 896 13.85 38.83 -11.43
CA ARG A 896 13.75 39.74 -10.29
C ARG A 896 12.76 39.23 -9.23
N TYR A 897 11.56 38.83 -9.66
CA TYR A 897 10.56 38.23 -8.78
C TYR A 897 10.61 36.70 -8.92
N THR A 898 11.24 36.06 -7.95
CA THR A 898 11.44 34.60 -7.85
C THR A 898 10.52 34.00 -6.77
N LEU A 899 10.54 32.69 -6.61
CA LEU A 899 9.86 32.00 -5.51
C LEU A 899 10.61 32.26 -4.19
N ALA A 900 9.88 32.60 -3.13
CA ALA A 900 10.40 32.52 -1.77
C ALA A 900 10.18 31.09 -1.27
N GLN A 901 11.23 30.28 -1.38
CA GLN A 901 11.22 28.84 -1.15
C GLN A 901 12.07 28.51 0.08
N GLY A 902 11.72 27.44 0.78
CA GLY A 902 12.40 27.04 2.00
C GLY A 902 12.36 25.55 2.24
N PHE A 903 13.16 25.16 3.23
CA PHE A 903 13.44 23.78 3.56
C PHE A 903 13.38 23.61 5.07
N GLY A 904 12.47 22.77 5.56
CA GLY A 904 12.20 22.64 7.00
C GLY A 904 13.36 22.02 7.80
N ALA A 905 14.13 21.11 7.20
CA ALA A 905 15.22 20.39 7.83
C ALA A 905 16.58 20.79 7.22
N ASN A 906 17.11 21.95 7.59
CA ASN A 906 18.28 22.58 6.94
C ASN A 906 19.40 22.92 7.94
N PRO A 907 20.65 23.07 7.44
CA PRO A 907 21.75 23.63 8.23
C PRO A 907 21.64 25.15 8.30
N ASP A 908 22.50 25.76 9.13
CA ASP A 908 22.74 27.20 9.10
C ASP A 908 23.24 27.63 7.70
N HIS A 909 22.58 28.61 7.07
CA HIS A 909 22.95 29.06 5.73
C HIS A 909 22.57 30.53 5.46
N ARG A 910 22.95 31.05 4.29
CA ARG A 910 22.49 32.36 3.77
C ARG A 910 21.48 32.16 2.65
N GLU A 911 20.40 32.94 2.68
CA GLU A 911 19.39 32.89 1.61
C GLU A 911 19.25 34.25 0.90
N ASN A 912 19.26 34.21 -0.43
CA ASN A 912 19.07 35.36 -1.32
C ASN A 912 18.00 35.09 -2.41
N TYR A 913 17.47 33.87 -2.48
CA TYR A 913 16.49 33.33 -3.45
C TYR A 913 16.95 33.38 -4.91
N GLN A 914 18.26 33.50 -5.15
CA GLN A 914 18.84 33.55 -6.48
C GLN A 914 19.57 32.25 -6.80
N ILE A 915 19.43 31.80 -8.05
CA ILE A 915 20.19 30.66 -8.54
C ILE A 915 21.70 30.91 -8.47
N HIS A 916 22.45 29.93 -7.98
CA HIS A 916 23.90 30.01 -7.95
C HIS A 916 24.49 29.72 -9.33
N LYS A 917 24.90 30.75 -10.07
CA LYS A 917 25.31 30.64 -11.49
C LYS A 917 26.54 29.75 -11.71
N GLY A 918 27.44 29.66 -10.73
CA GLY A 918 28.70 28.92 -10.82
C GLY A 918 28.61 27.43 -10.48
N GLY A 919 27.41 26.86 -10.41
CA GLY A 919 27.18 25.44 -10.07
C GLY A 919 26.34 25.27 -8.81
N PRO A 920 26.20 24.04 -8.29
CA PRO A 920 25.46 23.78 -7.06
C PRO A 920 25.97 24.57 -5.85
N ARG A 921 25.09 24.82 -4.89
CA ARG A 921 25.41 25.51 -3.64
C ARG A 921 26.28 24.67 -2.70
N LEU A 922 26.93 25.35 -1.75
CA LEU A 922 27.57 24.72 -0.59
C LEU A 922 27.15 25.51 0.66
N PRO A 923 25.96 25.23 1.24
CA PRO A 923 25.32 26.12 2.20
C PRO A 923 26.07 26.23 3.54
N ALA A 924 26.66 25.12 4.01
CA ALA A 924 27.42 25.05 5.24
C ALA A 924 28.81 24.41 5.00
N THR A 925 29.78 24.81 5.82
CA THR A 925 31.16 24.29 5.79
C THR A 925 31.74 24.21 7.19
N ASN A 926 32.72 23.33 7.37
CA ASN A 926 33.57 23.38 8.55
C ASN A 926 34.44 24.66 8.53
N ILE A 927 34.72 25.22 9.71
CA ILE A 927 35.62 26.37 9.87
C ILE A 927 36.77 26.01 10.83
N THR A 928 37.96 26.53 10.52
CA THR A 928 39.18 26.27 11.30
C THR A 928 39.01 26.69 12.76
N GLY A 929 39.40 25.82 13.69
CA GLY A 929 39.32 26.07 15.14
C GLY A 929 38.16 25.36 15.85
N PHE A 930 37.31 24.63 15.11
CA PHE A 930 36.24 23.80 15.64
C PHE A 930 36.44 22.32 15.26
N ALA A 931 35.67 21.42 15.88
CA ALA A 931 35.68 20.00 15.51
C ALA A 931 35.29 19.82 14.03
N ALA A 932 35.91 18.86 13.33
CA ALA A 932 35.67 18.58 11.91
C ALA A 932 34.19 18.24 11.59
N THR A 933 33.47 17.75 12.60
CA THR A 933 32.05 17.40 12.56
C THR A 933 31.13 18.57 12.89
N ASN A 934 31.62 19.81 12.92
CA ASN A 934 30.80 20.98 13.23
C ASN A 934 30.74 21.91 12.00
N TYR A 935 29.53 22.17 11.53
CA TYR A 935 29.25 22.94 10.32
C TYR A 935 28.61 24.29 10.65
N PHE A 936 29.04 25.31 9.92
CA PHE A 936 28.58 26.69 10.06
C PHE A 936 28.20 27.24 8.69
N VAL A 937 27.47 28.37 8.68
CA VAL A 937 27.19 29.14 7.46
C VAL A 937 28.46 29.29 6.62
N ASN A 938 28.41 28.86 5.35
CA ASN A 938 29.54 29.06 4.46
C ASN A 938 29.70 30.56 4.13
N PRO A 939 30.84 31.19 4.45
CA PRO A 939 31.03 32.62 4.21
C PRO A 939 31.15 32.99 2.72
N LYS A 940 31.26 31.99 1.83
CA LYS A 940 31.33 32.18 0.37
C LYS A 940 30.01 31.92 -0.33
N ASP A 941 29.07 31.20 0.30
CA ASP A 941 27.75 30.91 -0.27
C ASP A 941 26.82 32.11 -0.06
N ASN A 942 26.12 32.53 -1.11
CA ASN A 942 25.08 33.57 -1.06
C ASN A 942 25.43 34.78 -0.18
N VAL A 943 26.59 35.40 -0.41
CA VAL A 943 27.15 36.48 0.42
C VAL A 943 26.25 37.71 0.56
N ASN A 944 25.38 37.94 -0.43
CA ASN A 944 24.35 38.97 -0.46
C ASN A 944 23.05 38.58 0.26
N GLY A 945 22.92 37.34 0.74
CA GLY A 945 21.77 36.84 1.49
C GLY A 945 21.73 37.27 2.96
N PHE A 946 20.65 36.90 3.64
CA PHE A 946 20.51 37.01 5.10
C PHE A 946 20.68 35.63 5.75
N ILE A 947 21.10 35.59 7.01
CA ILE A 947 21.27 34.31 7.73
C ILE A 947 19.92 33.69 8.08
N VAL A 948 19.80 32.40 7.79
CA VAL A 948 18.74 31.48 8.25
C VAL A 948 19.38 30.47 9.18
N ASN A 949 18.90 30.42 10.43
CA ASN A 949 19.37 29.42 11.39
C ASN A 949 18.80 28.05 11.03
N GLY A 950 19.64 27.04 11.09
CA GLY A 950 19.29 25.66 10.83
C GLY A 950 18.44 25.05 11.93
N THR A 951 17.74 23.98 11.57
CA THR A 951 16.94 23.14 12.47
C THR A 951 17.62 21.80 12.76
N LEU A 952 18.67 21.48 12.00
CA LEU A 952 19.42 20.24 12.14
C LEU A 952 20.54 20.32 13.18
N PRO A 953 21.01 19.17 13.70
CA PRO A 953 22.18 19.13 14.55
C PRO A 953 23.41 19.76 13.87
N PRO A 954 24.37 20.33 14.62
CA PRO A 954 25.53 21.03 14.05
C PRO A 954 26.48 20.15 13.21
N ASN A 955 26.30 18.84 13.21
CA ASN A 955 27.06 17.90 12.38
C ASN A 955 26.43 17.61 11.02
N ALA A 956 25.25 18.17 10.72
CA ALA A 956 24.64 18.13 9.40
C ALA A 956 25.05 19.36 8.59
N ALA A 957 25.69 19.13 7.43
CA ALA A 957 26.14 20.20 6.53
C ALA A 957 25.14 20.56 5.43
N GLN A 958 24.06 19.80 5.31
CA GLN A 958 23.12 19.79 4.20
C GLN A 958 21.70 19.55 4.73
N GLY A 959 20.69 19.86 3.90
CA GLY A 959 19.32 19.47 4.20
C GLY A 959 19.18 17.95 4.27
N VAL A 960 18.10 17.45 4.88
CA VAL A 960 17.81 16.00 4.96
C VAL A 960 16.38 15.71 4.52
N HIS A 961 16.08 14.43 4.28
CA HIS A 961 14.75 13.97 3.85
C HIS A 961 13.67 14.27 4.91
N SER A 962 12.40 14.08 4.54
CA SER A 962 11.23 14.32 5.37
C SER A 962 10.24 13.16 5.35
N LEU A 963 9.34 13.13 6.35
CA LEU A 963 8.26 12.13 6.51
C LEU A 963 7.07 12.39 5.57
N THR A 964 7.15 13.33 4.62
CA THR A 964 6.00 13.61 3.76
C THR A 964 5.67 12.39 2.91
N ASP A 965 4.39 12.04 2.84
CA ASP A 965 3.90 11.11 1.84
C ASP A 965 4.21 11.69 0.45
N VAL A 966 4.59 10.81 -0.48
CA VAL A 966 5.00 11.20 -1.83
C VAL A 966 3.97 10.75 -2.87
N PRO A 967 3.76 11.52 -3.93
CA PRO A 967 2.73 11.21 -4.91
C PRO A 967 3.12 10.01 -5.79
N VAL A 968 2.09 9.31 -6.27
CA VAL A 968 2.21 8.22 -7.22
C VAL A 968 1.26 8.49 -8.38
N PHE A 969 1.78 8.61 -9.59
CA PHE A 969 1.01 8.75 -10.81
C PHE A 969 1.10 7.45 -11.60
N ALA A 970 -0.03 6.87 -12.00
CA ALA A 970 -0.03 5.66 -12.84
C ALA A 970 -0.92 5.77 -14.08
N ARG A 971 -0.50 5.11 -15.17
CA ARG A 971 -1.29 4.93 -16.40
C ARG A 971 -0.96 3.62 -17.10
N GLY A 972 -1.88 3.17 -17.95
CA GLY A 972 -1.78 1.88 -18.63
C GLY A 972 -2.58 0.80 -17.90
N PRO A 973 -2.33 -0.49 -18.17
CA PRO A 973 -2.99 -1.58 -17.47
C PRO A 973 -2.82 -1.45 -15.95
N CYS A 974 -3.89 -1.70 -15.19
CA CYS A 974 -3.91 -1.71 -13.72
C CYS A 974 -3.63 -0.36 -13.02
N HIS A 975 -3.67 0.78 -13.73
CA HIS A 975 -3.38 2.08 -13.12
C HIS A 975 -4.31 2.43 -11.95
N GLU A 976 -5.54 1.91 -11.95
CA GLU A 976 -6.54 2.10 -10.90
C GLU A 976 -6.07 1.63 -9.51
N LEU A 977 -5.15 0.67 -9.44
CA LEU A 977 -4.55 0.18 -8.20
C LEU A 977 -3.75 1.27 -7.48
N PHE A 978 -3.26 2.27 -8.20
CA PHE A 978 -2.38 3.31 -7.66
C PHE A 978 -3.14 4.54 -7.16
N THR A 979 -4.43 4.42 -6.83
CA THR A 979 -5.26 5.50 -6.27
C THR A 979 -5.38 5.39 -4.75
N GLY A 980 -5.58 6.52 -4.06
CA GLY A 980 -5.69 6.56 -2.59
C GLY A 980 -4.36 6.78 -1.86
N VAL A 981 -4.29 6.37 -0.59
CA VAL A 981 -3.10 6.48 0.25
C VAL A 981 -2.74 5.09 0.77
N TYR A 982 -1.51 4.66 0.55
CA TYR A 982 -1.06 3.30 0.83
C TYR A 982 0.41 3.26 1.28
N ASN A 983 0.91 2.09 1.65
CA ASN A 983 2.29 1.93 2.09
C ASN A 983 3.24 1.88 0.87
N SER A 984 4.50 2.31 1.00
CA SER A 984 5.47 2.21 -0.12
C SER A 984 5.62 0.80 -0.67
N ILE A 985 5.46 -0.23 0.18
CA ILE A 985 5.52 -1.63 -0.25
C ILE A 985 4.39 -2.00 -1.21
N ASP A 986 3.26 -1.28 -1.19
CA ASP A 986 2.13 -1.57 -2.07
C ASP A 986 2.44 -1.27 -3.53
N ILE A 987 3.44 -0.41 -3.83
CA ILE A 987 3.95 -0.22 -5.19
C ILE A 987 4.46 -1.54 -5.77
N PHE A 988 5.22 -2.31 -5.00
CA PHE A 988 5.67 -3.64 -5.39
C PHE A 988 4.49 -4.55 -5.67
N TYR A 989 3.52 -4.61 -4.76
CA TYR A 989 2.37 -5.50 -4.88
C TYR A 989 1.44 -5.14 -6.05
N HIS A 990 1.24 -3.85 -6.33
CA HIS A 990 0.47 -3.41 -7.49
C HIS A 990 1.16 -3.75 -8.81
N ILE A 991 2.50 -3.60 -8.87
CA ILE A 991 3.28 -4.04 -10.03
C ILE A 991 3.21 -5.56 -10.17
N ALA A 992 3.35 -6.31 -9.07
CA ALA A 992 3.28 -7.77 -9.04
C ALA A 992 1.91 -8.28 -9.50
N GLU A 993 0.81 -7.67 -9.03
CA GLU A 993 -0.53 -8.02 -9.49
C GLU A 993 -0.69 -7.75 -10.99
N CYS A 994 -0.22 -6.61 -11.48
CA CYS A 994 -0.34 -6.28 -12.89
C CYS A 994 0.52 -7.19 -13.79
N LEU A 995 1.67 -7.62 -13.30
CA LEU A 995 2.53 -8.60 -13.96
C LEU A 995 2.03 -10.04 -13.81
N GLY A 996 1.02 -10.31 -12.99
CA GLY A 996 0.60 -11.67 -12.65
C GLY A 996 1.75 -12.47 -12.01
N ALA A 997 2.51 -11.85 -11.10
CA ALA A 997 3.77 -12.38 -10.59
C ALA A 997 3.62 -13.38 -9.43
N SER A 998 2.41 -13.51 -8.87
CA SER A 998 2.06 -14.47 -7.82
C SER A 998 2.16 -15.92 -8.31
N ARG A 999 2.63 -16.86 -7.49
CA ARG A 999 2.66 -18.31 -7.77
C ARG A 999 2.17 -19.09 -6.56
N SER A 1000 0.93 -19.57 -6.63
CA SER A 1000 0.24 -20.32 -5.56
C SER A 1000 0.57 -21.81 -5.54
N GLU A 1001 1.14 -22.33 -6.62
CA GLU A 1001 1.67 -23.68 -6.71
C GLU A 1001 3.21 -23.62 -6.81
N GLN A 1002 3.88 -24.44 -6.02
CA GLN A 1002 5.28 -24.76 -6.26
C GLN A 1002 5.32 -25.51 -7.59
N ALA A 1003 5.66 -24.81 -8.68
CA ALA A 1003 5.97 -25.50 -9.92
C ALA A 1003 7.04 -26.54 -9.59
N GLU A 1004 6.79 -27.82 -9.92
CA GLU A 1004 7.88 -28.79 -10.01
C GLU A 1004 8.95 -28.09 -10.87
N GLU A 1005 10.14 -27.85 -10.33
CA GLU A 1005 11.25 -27.34 -11.15
C GLU A 1005 11.57 -28.42 -12.20
N GLY A 1006 10.82 -28.35 -13.30
CA GLY A 1006 10.77 -29.29 -14.38
C GLY A 1006 10.77 -28.52 -15.70
N GLY A 1007 11.97 -28.18 -16.16
CA GLY A 1007 12.23 -28.14 -17.60
C GLY A 1007 12.07 -26.80 -18.32
N HIS A 1008 12.87 -25.80 -17.94
CA HIS A 1008 13.74 -25.13 -18.94
C HIS A 1008 15.20 -25.18 -18.48
N GLY A 1009 15.65 -26.42 -18.29
CA GLY A 1009 17.04 -26.83 -18.18
C GLY A 1009 17.05 -28.32 -18.49
N ASP A 1010 17.39 -28.67 -19.72
CA ASP A 1010 17.52 -30.05 -20.15
C ASP A 1010 18.50 -30.78 -19.20
N GLN A 1011 17.98 -31.82 -18.57
CA GLN A 1011 18.61 -32.95 -17.86
C GLN A 1011 20.01 -32.79 -17.26
N GLY A 1012 20.09 -33.05 -15.95
CA GLY A 1012 21.31 -33.47 -15.30
C GLY A 1012 21.10 -33.93 -13.87
N ASN A 1013 20.62 -35.17 -13.69
CA ASN A 1013 20.66 -35.94 -12.45
C ASN A 1013 21.89 -35.59 -11.59
N GLY A 1014 21.69 -35.52 -10.27
CA GLY A 1014 22.76 -35.40 -9.29
C GLY A 1014 23.91 -36.37 -9.61
N THR A 1015 25.01 -35.83 -10.13
CA THR A 1015 26.36 -36.43 -10.31
C THR A 1015 27.32 -35.56 -11.13
N ASN A 1016 26.98 -34.33 -11.55
CA ASN A 1016 27.87 -33.48 -12.35
C ASN A 1016 28.88 -32.61 -11.57
N TRP A 1017 29.42 -33.12 -10.45
CA TRP A 1017 30.58 -32.52 -9.77
C TRP A 1017 31.89 -33.32 -9.95
N GLN A 1018 31.94 -34.28 -10.89
CA GLN A 1018 33.21 -34.86 -11.35
C GLN A 1018 33.11 -35.23 -12.83
N HIS A 1019 34.06 -34.73 -13.64
CA HIS A 1019 34.22 -34.92 -15.09
C HIS A 1019 33.55 -33.92 -16.05
N HIS A 1020 34.03 -32.67 -16.04
CA HIS A 1020 34.33 -32.00 -17.31
C HIS A 1020 35.85 -31.97 -17.53
N GLY A 1021 36.29 -32.87 -18.42
CA GLY A 1021 37.63 -32.89 -18.94
C GLY A 1021 37.91 -31.65 -19.80
N LYS A 1022 39.11 -31.08 -19.56
CA LYS A 1022 39.94 -30.29 -20.48
C LYS A 1022 39.27 -29.78 -21.76
N GLY A 1023 38.87 -28.50 -21.75
CA GLY A 1023 38.78 -27.67 -22.96
C GLY A 1023 37.40 -27.08 -23.23
N GLY A 1024 37.21 -25.79 -22.90
CA GLY A 1024 36.02 -25.01 -23.27
C GLY A 1024 35.67 -24.00 -22.18
N LYS A 1025 35.57 -22.72 -22.55
CA LYS A 1025 35.54 -21.56 -21.65
C LYS A 1025 34.20 -21.43 -20.90
N GLY A 1026 34.24 -21.50 -19.58
CA GLY A 1026 33.16 -21.14 -18.64
C GLY A 1026 33.83 -20.68 -17.34
N TYR A 1027 33.50 -19.47 -16.90
CA TYR A 1027 34.31 -18.62 -16.02
C TYR A 1027 34.39 -19.12 -14.57
N HIS A 1028 35.53 -18.86 -13.93
CA HIS A 1028 35.96 -19.44 -12.67
C HIS A 1028 35.19 -18.93 -11.44
N HIS A 1029 34.82 -19.87 -10.56
CA HIS A 1029 34.61 -19.63 -9.13
C HIS A 1029 35.76 -18.81 -8.53
N TYR A 1030 35.46 -17.69 -7.87
CA TYR A 1030 36.40 -17.04 -6.96
C TYR A 1030 36.51 -17.88 -5.67
N GLY A 1031 37.31 -18.93 -5.73
CA GLY A 1031 37.65 -19.73 -4.56
C GLY A 1031 38.69 -19.04 -3.66
N PRO A 1032 38.73 -19.36 -2.35
CA PRO A 1032 39.71 -18.83 -1.40
C PRO A 1032 41.09 -19.46 -1.66
N GLY A 1033 41.79 -19.01 -2.71
CA GLY A 1033 43.05 -19.62 -3.13
C GLY A 1033 43.68 -19.05 -4.40
N ASN A 1034 44.09 -17.78 -4.36
CA ASN A 1034 44.99 -17.03 -5.27
C ASN A 1034 44.42 -16.40 -6.58
N PRO A 1035 44.96 -15.23 -7.01
CA PRO A 1035 46.19 -14.58 -6.54
C PRO A 1035 45.96 -13.43 -5.55
N THR A 1036 46.61 -13.56 -4.40
CA THR A 1036 46.97 -12.40 -3.58
C THR A 1036 48.06 -11.60 -4.31
N TYR A 1037 47.76 -10.39 -4.78
CA TYR A 1037 48.78 -9.42 -5.17
C TYR A 1037 48.91 -8.36 -4.08
N LYS A 1038 49.89 -8.63 -3.21
CA LYS A 1038 50.50 -7.78 -2.16
C LYS A 1038 49.71 -6.55 -1.70
N LYS A 1039 49.24 -6.66 -0.46
CA LYS A 1039 48.83 -5.58 0.45
C LYS A 1039 49.87 -4.43 0.41
N GLY A 1040 49.52 -3.32 -0.25
CA GLY A 1040 50.18 -2.02 -0.01
C GLY A 1040 49.71 -1.46 1.34
N PRO A 1041 50.54 -0.67 2.05
CA PRO A 1041 50.19 -0.18 3.39
C PRO A 1041 49.07 0.85 3.30
N GLY A 1042 48.07 0.69 4.17
CA GLY A 1042 46.81 1.42 4.12
C GLY A 1042 46.92 2.92 4.33
N LYS A 1043 45.88 3.61 3.84
CA LYS A 1043 45.38 4.89 4.36
C LYS A 1043 43.85 4.85 4.30
N GLY A 1044 43.23 5.29 5.38
CA GLY A 1044 41.80 5.14 5.69
C GLY A 1044 40.85 5.97 4.82
N PRO A 1045 39.54 5.88 5.10
CA PRO A 1045 38.49 6.38 4.22
C PRO A 1045 38.32 7.90 4.37
N TRP A 1046 38.17 8.55 3.21
CA TRP A 1046 37.40 9.78 2.95
C TRP A 1046 37.83 11.07 3.65
N GLY A 1047 38.48 11.94 2.87
CA GLY A 1047 38.53 13.38 3.08
C GLY A 1047 38.00 14.10 1.83
N ASN A 1048 36.92 14.86 2.06
CA ASN A 1048 36.24 15.88 1.26
C ASN A 1048 35.32 15.43 0.12
#